data_AF-A0A817LEY2-F1
#
_entry.id   AF-A0A817LEY2-F1
#
_cell.length_a   1.000
_cell.length_b   1.000
_cell.length_c   1.000
_cell.angle_alpha   90.00
_cell.angle_beta   90.00
_cell.angle_gamma   90.00
#
_symmetry.space_group_name_H-M   'P 1'
#
loop_
_entity.id
_entity.type
_entity.pdbx_description
1 polymer ?
#
loop_
_entity_poly.entity_id
_entity_poly.type
_entity_poly.pdbx_seq_one_letter_code
_entity_poly.pdbx_strand_id
1 'polypeptide(L)'
;MNNSNNYFIVTIFCLQTLYNCILAVIGQCIYGFFLQTYPDTYQNWTIINNLSLKIDTFELNRDQCTENTTDISNNSAQIWAQQHSADLIFRATLWRAFPVIIVTYLFGLYASQLNRRLVLILSVFVNAIHVIIYQVIIYKNLAEYWWYISAFIAGLGGGTNILGIVINLVIIESTEESERSSRFVRYGAMTTALSAIATFGIGYYIQWRGYTDLLWMAIGLELLSIIVIIFFLKPTYRSASVDETTALLSSSSSSNDVHIMIKTPTISKCYHCFDICTVFSFKHRSKKKSISLILIIVSYIFHLLALSSLSIMLWYLLGAPFCWSSKDLGQYYAVSFITTAIFSILGMKILSCIGANDAIICTLSHICFCIYSLWISLAQYSWQLYIALLINPYTSYQSVLTIPMISIWLEVHERNNAFTLLTEINTIILAFGSSLFNWIYARTVTYQKNFTLFLASGLCIIPCILNICLFVISRRTSNEQALIVVSKTNAESTLLPLSNNVLSQAADIACLIQPPHSLTDAFCTSHNNRSCVHSYSSIDNQSDRQDDLPNLNCFSLTSYNFTQEYDNLIISLLRRMSHLEELTLNILIFDRSTLITGTHLDNEILIHMPRLHTFIFCIISETAITDPAIRISNDDIERTFSNLKHQQVACMVDYFIPLKMICRVFSFPFKFDRLEHVTNNIPNIVFKSVTRLNLWDKDPFKHEFFVRLTRAFPFLKKLSIWNIQAPFSTFDERHLSDKDWCSIVEYPHLISLDVARANTHYVEHFLNETKTHLPHLTELKVTYDDLEIVTKNFTRDETRRSCAGVKRLIVEGPINYSNDVYNYFPLFHDAKNASRLLR
;
A
#
# COMPACT_ATOMS: atom_id res chain seq x y z
N MET A 1 21.51 36.14 -21.39
CA MET A 1 22.06 35.02 -20.60
C MET A 1 21.52 33.63 -21.01
N ASN A 2 20.95 33.44 -22.22
CA ASN A 2 19.93 32.40 -22.43
C ASN A 2 20.26 31.19 -23.34
N ASN A 3 21.48 31.02 -23.88
CA ASN A 3 21.78 29.86 -24.75
C ASN A 3 22.59 28.74 -24.06
N SER A 4 23.55 29.07 -23.18
CA SER A 4 24.41 28.05 -22.54
C SER A 4 23.64 27.08 -21.63
N ASN A 5 22.59 27.54 -20.94
CA ASN A 5 21.76 26.67 -20.09
C ASN A 5 20.94 25.64 -20.90
N ASN A 6 20.53 25.96 -22.13
CA ASN A 6 19.73 25.05 -22.94
C ASN A 6 20.57 23.86 -23.42
N TYR A 7 21.79 24.10 -23.90
CA TYR A 7 22.71 23.03 -24.32
C TYR A 7 23.05 22.08 -23.18
N PHE A 8 23.21 22.62 -21.97
CA PHE A 8 23.44 21.83 -20.77
C PHE A 8 22.26 20.89 -20.45
N ILE A 9 21.03 21.41 -20.43
CA ILE A 9 19.82 20.61 -20.14
C ILE A 9 19.68 19.48 -21.16
N VAL A 10 19.86 19.80 -22.45
CA VAL A 10 19.87 18.82 -23.54
C VAL A 10 20.92 17.74 -23.28
N THR A 11 22.13 18.13 -22.91
CA THR A 11 23.25 17.19 -22.70
C THR A 11 22.96 16.22 -21.56
N ILE A 12 22.48 16.70 -20.41
CA ILE A 12 22.10 15.82 -19.29
C ILE A 12 20.97 14.88 -19.71
N PHE A 13 19.94 15.39 -20.38
CA PHE A 13 18.86 14.54 -20.87
C PHE A 13 19.39 13.42 -21.76
N CYS A 14 20.32 13.73 -22.65
CA CYS A 14 20.90 12.73 -23.55
C CYS A 14 21.70 11.68 -22.79
N LEU A 15 22.57 12.10 -21.87
CA LEU A 15 23.38 11.20 -21.06
C LEU A 15 22.50 10.27 -20.21
N GLN A 16 21.50 10.82 -19.54
CA GLN A 16 20.57 10.06 -18.70
C GLN A 16 19.66 9.15 -19.54
N THR A 17 19.26 9.57 -20.74
CA THR A 17 18.50 8.70 -21.66
C THR A 17 19.34 7.52 -22.11
N LEU A 18 20.61 7.74 -22.49
CA LEU A 18 21.55 6.66 -22.86
C LEU A 18 21.79 5.69 -21.70
N TYR A 19 22.03 6.23 -20.51
CA TYR A 19 22.17 5.44 -19.28
C TYR A 19 20.95 4.55 -19.03
N ASN A 20 19.74 5.10 -19.10
CA ASN A 20 18.50 4.34 -18.92
C ASN A 20 18.31 3.26 -19.99
N CYS A 21 18.72 3.52 -21.24
CA CYS A 21 18.67 2.50 -22.31
C CYS A 21 19.61 1.34 -22.00
N ILE A 22 20.79 1.60 -21.42
CA ILE A 22 21.71 0.54 -20.99
C ILE A 22 21.11 -0.25 -19.83
N LEU A 23 20.59 0.43 -18.80
CA LEU A 23 19.98 -0.24 -17.65
C LEU A 23 18.80 -1.14 -18.04
N ALA A 24 18.00 -0.72 -19.03
CA ALA A 24 16.85 -1.49 -19.51
C ALA A 24 17.23 -2.90 -20.01
N VAL A 25 18.50 -3.12 -20.36
CA VAL A 25 19.00 -4.39 -20.89
C VAL A 25 19.67 -5.27 -19.82
N ILE A 26 19.84 -4.78 -18.59
CA ILE A 26 20.39 -5.58 -17.48
C ILE A 26 19.59 -6.85 -17.24
N GLY A 27 18.29 -6.82 -17.48
CA GLY A 27 17.47 -8.03 -17.37
C GLY A 27 17.98 -9.16 -18.26
N GLN A 28 18.45 -8.88 -19.48
CA GLN A 28 19.02 -9.92 -20.36
C GLN A 28 20.28 -10.54 -19.75
N CYS A 29 21.11 -9.76 -19.05
CA CYS A 29 22.27 -10.25 -18.31
C CYS A 29 21.86 -11.15 -17.13
N ILE A 30 20.87 -10.73 -16.34
CA ILE A 30 20.32 -11.53 -15.22
C ILE A 30 19.75 -12.86 -15.73
N TYR A 31 19.01 -12.85 -16.84
CA TYR A 31 18.48 -14.07 -17.44
C TYR A 31 19.58 -15.00 -17.94
N GLY A 32 20.59 -14.45 -18.64
CA GLY A 32 21.75 -15.23 -19.08
C GLY A 32 22.50 -15.86 -17.89
N PHE A 33 22.65 -15.12 -16.79
CA PHE A 33 23.26 -15.62 -15.57
C PHE A 33 22.52 -16.83 -14.97
N PHE A 34 21.20 -16.73 -14.82
CA PHE A 34 20.41 -17.85 -14.32
C PHE A 34 20.39 -19.04 -15.29
N LEU A 35 20.28 -18.78 -16.60
CA LEU A 35 20.30 -19.84 -17.60
C LEU A 35 21.61 -20.66 -17.52
N GLN A 36 22.75 -20.02 -17.26
CA GLN A 36 24.04 -20.69 -17.08
C GLN A 36 24.18 -21.44 -15.75
N THR A 37 23.40 -21.06 -14.74
CA THR A 37 23.45 -21.63 -13.37
C THR A 37 22.39 -22.73 -13.18
N TYR A 38 21.68 -23.10 -14.24
CA TYR A 38 20.60 -24.09 -14.17
C TYR A 38 21.10 -25.47 -13.68
N PRO A 39 20.50 -26.02 -12.60
CA PRO A 39 20.99 -27.24 -11.98
C PRO A 39 20.41 -28.50 -12.65
N ASP A 40 20.94 -28.88 -13.81
CA ASP A 40 20.65 -30.20 -14.39
C ASP A 40 21.73 -31.23 -14.03
N THR A 41 21.25 -32.38 -13.58
CA THR A 41 21.94 -33.57 -13.05
C THR A 41 23.15 -34.06 -13.86
N TYR A 42 24.21 -34.43 -13.14
CA TYR A 42 25.28 -35.35 -13.57
C TYR A 42 26.26 -34.87 -14.67
N GLN A 43 26.96 -33.74 -14.45
CA GLN A 43 28.42 -33.61 -14.66
C GLN A 43 28.84 -32.14 -14.49
N ASN A 44 29.95 -31.93 -13.77
CA ASN A 44 30.75 -30.69 -13.75
C ASN A 44 30.50 -29.66 -12.64
N TRP A 45 30.63 -30.10 -11.38
CA TRP A 45 31.17 -29.24 -10.32
C TRP A 45 32.60 -28.73 -10.62
N THR A 46 33.32 -29.35 -11.55
CA THR A 46 34.69 -29.01 -11.97
C THR A 46 34.78 -27.89 -13.01
N ILE A 47 33.69 -27.49 -13.66
CA ILE A 47 33.70 -26.41 -14.68
C ILE A 47 33.39 -25.03 -14.08
N ILE A 48 32.80 -24.98 -12.87
CA ILE A 48 32.42 -23.73 -12.19
C ILE A 48 33.65 -22.86 -11.86
N ASN A 49 34.83 -23.44 -11.65
CA ASN A 49 36.05 -22.68 -11.35
C ASN A 49 36.75 -22.06 -12.57
N ASN A 50 36.36 -22.40 -13.80
CA ASN A 50 36.91 -21.81 -15.03
C ASN A 50 35.94 -20.85 -15.76
N LEU A 51 34.79 -20.51 -15.14
CA LEU A 51 33.67 -19.86 -15.84
C LEU A 51 33.55 -18.35 -15.69
N SER A 52 34.56 -17.65 -15.17
CA SER A 52 34.56 -16.17 -15.15
C SER A 52 34.73 -15.53 -16.54
N LEU A 53 35.00 -16.33 -17.57
CA LEU A 53 35.25 -15.91 -18.97
C LEU A 53 34.10 -16.23 -19.94
N LYS A 54 32.99 -16.82 -19.47
CA LYS A 54 31.87 -17.29 -20.32
C LYS A 54 30.53 -16.58 -20.09
N ILE A 55 30.54 -15.48 -19.34
CA ILE A 55 29.38 -14.57 -19.27
C ILE A 55 29.19 -13.81 -20.60
N ASP A 56 30.25 -13.69 -21.40
CA ASP A 56 30.29 -12.79 -22.57
C ASP A 56 29.79 -13.41 -23.90
N THR A 57 29.54 -14.72 -24.01
CA THR A 57 29.34 -15.36 -25.34
C THR A 57 28.16 -16.33 -25.47
N PHE A 58 27.27 -16.46 -24.49
CA PHE A 58 26.11 -17.37 -24.62
C PHE A 58 24.90 -16.64 -25.21
N GLU A 59 24.93 -16.38 -26.52
CA GLU A 59 23.68 -16.18 -27.27
C GLU A 59 23.01 -17.55 -27.44
N LEU A 60 21.71 -17.61 -27.15
CA LEU A 60 20.86 -18.72 -27.58
C LEU A 60 20.96 -18.81 -29.11
N ASN A 61 21.68 -19.81 -29.62
CA ASN A 61 21.56 -20.17 -31.03
C ASN A 61 20.08 -20.44 -31.30
N ARG A 62 19.54 -19.79 -32.34
CA ARG A 62 18.13 -19.90 -32.75
C ARG A 62 17.68 -21.38 -32.92
N ASP A 63 18.65 -22.26 -33.18
CA ASP A 63 18.48 -23.71 -33.32
C ASP A 63 18.16 -24.45 -32.00
N GLN A 64 18.56 -23.91 -30.83
CA GLN A 64 18.23 -24.47 -29.50
C GLN A 64 16.78 -24.20 -29.06
N CYS A 65 16.04 -23.39 -29.81
CA CYS A 65 14.64 -23.04 -29.56
C CYS A 65 13.66 -23.68 -30.56
N THR A 66 14.03 -24.82 -31.17
CA THR A 66 13.13 -25.53 -32.07
C THR A 66 12.33 -26.59 -31.32
N GLU A 67 11.00 -26.58 -31.48
CA GLU A 67 10.05 -27.59 -31.00
C GLU A 67 10.25 -28.99 -31.63
N ASN A 68 11.35 -29.22 -32.35
CA ASN A 68 11.67 -30.52 -32.91
C ASN A 68 12.34 -31.39 -31.84
N THR A 69 11.50 -31.96 -30.98
CA THR A 69 11.65 -33.29 -30.37
C THR A 69 13.10 -33.72 -30.10
N THR A 70 13.64 -33.37 -28.92
CA THR A 70 14.52 -34.26 -28.10
C THR A 70 14.97 -33.67 -26.76
N ASP A 71 15.01 -32.35 -26.55
CA ASP A 71 15.54 -31.77 -25.29
C ASP A 71 14.46 -31.14 -24.39
N ILE A 72 13.79 -31.97 -23.58
CA ILE A 72 12.92 -31.53 -22.49
C ILE A 72 13.68 -30.63 -21.49
N SER A 73 15.00 -30.83 -21.36
CA SER A 73 15.92 -30.08 -20.49
C SER A 73 16.10 -28.61 -20.90
N ASN A 74 16.12 -28.29 -22.20
CA ASN A 74 16.34 -26.92 -22.67
C ASN A 74 15.11 -26.03 -22.39
N ASN A 75 13.90 -26.57 -22.54
CA ASN A 75 12.68 -25.84 -22.23
C ASN A 75 12.51 -25.63 -20.71
N SER A 76 12.88 -26.63 -19.89
CA SER A 76 12.88 -26.46 -18.43
C SER A 76 13.91 -25.44 -17.94
N ALA A 77 15.11 -25.38 -18.55
CA ALA A 77 16.14 -24.39 -18.22
C ALA A 77 15.68 -22.95 -18.49
N GLN A 78 15.03 -22.71 -19.64
CA GLN A 78 14.50 -21.39 -19.99
C GLN A 78 13.40 -20.94 -19.03
N ILE A 79 12.41 -21.80 -18.78
CA ILE A 79 11.31 -21.51 -17.85
C ILE A 79 11.87 -21.24 -16.44
N TRP A 80 12.86 -22.02 -16.01
CA TRP A 80 13.54 -21.82 -14.73
C TRP A 80 14.24 -20.46 -14.64
N ALA A 81 14.98 -20.08 -15.69
CA ALA A 81 15.66 -18.79 -15.75
C ALA A 81 14.68 -17.62 -15.79
N GLN A 82 13.57 -17.74 -16.53
CA GLN A 82 12.49 -16.74 -16.53
C GLN A 82 11.88 -16.55 -15.14
N GLN A 83 11.57 -17.66 -14.46
CA GLN A 83 11.01 -17.66 -13.11
C GLN A 83 11.94 -16.98 -12.10
N HIS A 84 13.22 -17.34 -12.08
CA HIS A 84 14.18 -16.79 -11.12
C HIS A 84 14.54 -15.34 -11.43
N SER A 85 14.65 -14.96 -12.70
CA SER A 85 14.89 -13.58 -13.10
C SER A 85 13.72 -12.67 -12.69
N ALA A 86 12.48 -13.13 -12.88
CA ALA A 86 11.30 -12.42 -12.46
C ALA A 86 11.19 -12.33 -10.92
N ASP A 87 11.48 -13.40 -10.17
CA ASP A 87 11.48 -13.37 -8.69
C ASP A 87 12.55 -12.42 -8.14
N LEU A 88 13.74 -12.40 -8.74
CA LEU A 88 14.82 -11.47 -8.38
C LEU A 88 14.40 -10.02 -8.61
N ILE A 89 13.85 -9.69 -9.79
CA ILE A 89 13.38 -8.33 -10.09
C ILE A 89 12.20 -7.93 -9.22
N PHE A 90 11.29 -8.85 -8.91
CA PHE A 90 10.22 -8.63 -7.94
C PHE A 90 10.78 -8.13 -6.60
N ARG A 91 11.71 -8.89 -5.99
CA ARG A 91 12.30 -8.54 -4.69
C ARG A 91 13.15 -7.27 -4.78
N ALA A 92 13.98 -7.14 -5.79
CA ALA A 92 14.82 -5.95 -5.99
C ALA A 92 13.96 -4.69 -6.16
N THR A 93 12.84 -4.77 -6.89
CA THR A 93 11.92 -3.64 -7.07
C THR A 93 11.25 -3.24 -5.76
N LEU A 94 10.85 -4.19 -4.90
CA LEU A 94 10.34 -3.90 -3.56
C LEU A 94 11.37 -3.20 -2.68
N TRP A 95 12.61 -3.72 -2.64
CA TRP A 95 13.70 -3.10 -1.88
C TRP A 95 14.06 -1.70 -2.37
N ARG A 96 13.96 -1.45 -3.69
CA ARG A 96 14.10 -0.11 -4.26
C ARG A 96 12.92 0.81 -3.96
N ALA A 97 11.69 0.27 -3.93
CA ALA A 97 10.47 1.04 -3.74
C ALA A 97 10.46 1.77 -2.39
N PHE A 98 10.87 1.09 -1.31
CA PHE A 98 10.87 1.65 0.05
C PHE A 98 11.60 2.99 0.15
N PRO A 99 12.90 3.11 -0.20
CA PRO A 99 13.60 4.38 -0.17
C PRO A 99 13.14 5.35 -1.26
N VAL A 100 12.80 4.88 -2.48
CA VAL A 100 12.34 5.78 -3.56
C VAL A 100 11.12 6.58 -3.12
N ILE A 101 10.10 5.93 -2.54
CA ILE A 101 8.85 6.59 -2.16
C ILE A 101 9.12 7.70 -1.12
N ILE A 102 10.00 7.42 -0.15
CA ILE A 102 10.36 8.41 0.88
C ILE A 102 11.08 9.60 0.24
N VAL A 103 12.07 9.34 -0.62
CA VAL A 103 12.90 10.40 -1.21
C VAL A 103 12.11 11.22 -2.23
N THR A 104 11.25 10.60 -3.07
CA THR A 104 10.39 11.33 -4.00
C THR A 104 9.38 12.19 -3.27
N TYR A 105 8.82 11.69 -2.16
CA TYR A 105 7.85 12.44 -1.35
C TYR A 105 8.49 13.69 -0.73
N LEU A 106 9.65 13.51 -0.07
CA LEU A 106 10.42 14.61 0.50
C LEU A 106 10.83 15.62 -0.57
N PHE A 107 11.29 15.14 -1.73
CA PHE A 107 11.67 16.02 -2.81
C PHE A 107 10.45 16.78 -3.36
N GLY A 108 9.30 16.13 -3.52
CA GLY A 108 8.06 16.77 -3.96
C GLY A 108 7.63 17.93 -3.06
N LEU A 109 7.70 17.74 -1.73
CA LEU A 109 7.38 18.78 -0.75
C LEU A 109 8.39 19.94 -0.72
N TYR A 110 9.68 19.62 -0.77
CA TYR A 110 10.75 20.59 -0.56
C TYR A 110 11.48 21.02 -1.86
N ALA A 111 10.99 20.64 -3.04
CA ALA A 111 11.62 20.93 -4.34
C ALA A 111 11.88 22.42 -4.58
N SER A 112 11.05 23.29 -3.99
CA SER A 112 11.19 24.74 -4.07
C SER A 112 12.28 25.31 -3.16
N GLN A 113 12.64 24.59 -2.09
CA GLN A 113 13.60 25.01 -1.06
C GLN A 113 14.97 24.34 -1.23
N LEU A 114 15.01 23.18 -1.86
CA LEU A 114 16.24 22.39 -2.05
C LEU A 114 17.11 22.94 -3.17
N ASN A 115 18.43 22.89 -2.96
CA ASN A 115 19.40 23.18 -4.00
C ASN A 115 19.36 22.08 -5.07
N ARG A 116 18.71 22.38 -6.20
CA ARG A 116 18.50 21.43 -7.31
C ARG A 116 19.78 20.84 -7.88
N ARG A 117 20.88 21.61 -7.88
CA ARG A 117 22.19 21.11 -8.29
C ARG A 117 22.65 19.97 -7.39
N LEU A 118 22.50 20.14 -6.08
CA LEU A 118 22.91 19.12 -5.11
C LEU A 118 22.04 17.87 -5.23
N VAL A 119 20.73 18.03 -5.44
CA VAL A 119 19.81 16.89 -5.64
C VAL A 119 20.16 16.10 -6.90
N LEU A 120 20.45 16.77 -8.01
CA LEU A 120 20.87 16.10 -9.25
C LEU A 120 22.20 15.36 -9.08
N ILE A 121 23.21 15.99 -8.45
CA ILE A 121 24.49 15.33 -8.18
C ILE A 121 24.29 14.10 -7.32
N LEU A 122 23.50 14.20 -6.25
CA LEU A 122 23.21 13.08 -5.36
C LEU A 122 22.52 11.93 -6.09
N SER A 123 21.53 12.23 -6.93
CA SER A 123 20.78 11.21 -7.70
C SER A 123 21.69 10.44 -8.67
N VAL A 124 22.48 11.16 -9.48
CA VAL A 124 23.44 10.57 -10.45
C VAL A 124 24.58 9.83 -9.73
N PHE A 125 25.06 10.35 -8.61
CA PHE A 125 26.10 9.70 -7.82
C PHE A 125 25.64 8.35 -7.24
N VAL A 126 24.41 8.32 -6.70
CA VAL A 126 23.82 7.08 -6.18
C VAL A 126 23.58 6.06 -7.30
N ASN A 127 23.15 6.50 -8.48
CA ASN A 127 23.05 5.66 -9.68
C ASN A 127 24.40 5.08 -10.11
N ALA A 128 25.48 5.87 -10.06
CA ALA A 128 26.83 5.37 -10.34
C ALA A 128 27.24 4.25 -9.36
N ILE A 129 26.99 4.44 -8.06
CA ILE A 129 27.25 3.41 -7.04
C ILE A 129 26.42 2.14 -7.33
N HIS A 130 25.15 2.30 -7.67
CA HIS A 130 24.27 1.18 -8.00
C HIS A 130 24.83 0.31 -9.14
N VAL A 131 25.26 0.94 -10.24
CA VAL A 131 25.84 0.22 -11.39
C VAL A 131 27.19 -0.40 -11.04
N ILE A 132 28.02 0.26 -10.22
CA ILE A 132 29.29 -0.33 -9.73
C ILE A 132 29.01 -1.60 -8.92
N ILE A 133 28.00 -1.58 -8.03
CA ILE A 133 27.65 -2.77 -7.25
C ILE A 133 27.15 -3.89 -8.17
N TYR A 134 26.30 -3.59 -9.15
CA TYR A 134 25.87 -4.58 -10.15
C TYR A 134 27.04 -5.19 -10.91
N GLN A 135 27.99 -4.37 -11.32
CA GLN A 135 29.20 -4.84 -11.98
C GLN A 135 30.00 -5.81 -11.10
N VAL A 136 30.15 -5.48 -9.81
CA VAL A 136 30.83 -6.34 -8.84
C VAL A 136 30.07 -7.65 -8.62
N ILE A 137 28.74 -7.60 -8.53
CA ILE A 137 27.90 -8.79 -8.38
C ILE A 137 28.10 -9.74 -9.56
N ILE A 138 28.07 -9.22 -10.79
CA ILE A 138 28.23 -10.02 -12.01
C ILE A 138 29.65 -10.60 -12.10
N TYR A 139 30.69 -9.79 -11.88
CA TYR A 139 32.08 -10.28 -11.97
C TYR A 139 32.47 -11.28 -10.88
N LYS A 140 31.95 -11.09 -9.66
CA LYS A 140 32.28 -11.94 -8.50
C LYS A 140 31.27 -13.06 -8.28
N ASN A 141 30.23 -13.13 -9.11
CA ASN A 141 29.13 -14.07 -8.95
C ASN A 141 28.59 -14.07 -7.50
N LEU A 142 28.27 -12.88 -6.99
CA LEU A 142 27.84 -12.72 -5.61
C LEU A 142 26.41 -13.23 -5.40
N ALA A 143 26.14 -13.67 -4.17
CA ALA A 143 24.82 -14.15 -3.77
C ALA A 143 23.71 -13.09 -3.96
N GLU A 144 22.48 -13.58 -4.10
CA GLU A 144 21.32 -12.77 -4.51
C GLU A 144 21.04 -11.53 -3.64
N TYR A 145 21.35 -11.60 -2.33
CA TYR A 145 21.10 -10.49 -1.40
C TYR A 145 21.85 -9.20 -1.77
N TRP A 146 22.95 -9.28 -2.50
CA TRP A 146 23.67 -8.09 -2.98
C TRP A 146 22.88 -7.29 -4.01
N TRP A 147 22.03 -7.94 -4.81
CA TRP A 147 21.11 -7.26 -5.73
C TRP A 147 20.12 -6.38 -4.96
N TYR A 148 19.63 -6.86 -3.81
CA TYR A 148 18.70 -6.13 -2.95
C TYR A 148 19.35 -4.91 -2.31
N ILE A 149 20.59 -5.06 -1.81
CA ILE A 149 21.38 -3.96 -1.25
C ILE A 149 21.59 -2.88 -2.33
N SER A 150 21.99 -3.29 -3.53
CA SER A 150 22.16 -2.37 -4.66
C SER A 150 20.87 -1.64 -5.03
N ALA A 151 19.75 -2.36 -5.06
CA ALA A 151 18.43 -1.80 -5.38
C ALA A 151 17.94 -0.80 -4.31
N PHE A 152 18.18 -1.10 -3.02
CA PHE A 152 17.90 -0.17 -1.93
C PHE A 152 18.74 1.12 -2.07
N ILE A 153 20.04 0.98 -2.36
CA ILE A 153 20.93 2.13 -2.60
C ILE A 153 20.41 2.97 -3.76
N ALA A 154 20.10 2.36 -4.91
CA ALA A 154 19.53 3.08 -6.05
C ALA A 154 18.28 3.90 -5.67
N GLY A 155 17.45 3.35 -4.78
CA GLY A 155 16.25 4.03 -4.38
C GLY A 155 16.47 5.24 -3.48
N LEU A 156 17.59 5.31 -2.74
CA LEU A 156 17.98 6.53 -2.01
C LEU A 156 18.29 7.71 -2.96
N GLY A 157 18.63 7.42 -4.22
CA GLY A 157 18.84 8.42 -5.26
C GLY A 157 17.53 8.93 -5.89
N GLY A 158 16.38 8.38 -5.49
CA GLY A 158 15.05 8.72 -6.00
C GLY A 158 14.73 8.22 -7.42
N GLY A 159 15.66 7.49 -8.03
CA GLY A 159 15.53 6.95 -9.38
C GLY A 159 15.33 8.01 -10.47
N THR A 160 14.82 7.57 -11.62
CA THR A 160 14.57 8.41 -12.80
C THR A 160 13.50 9.47 -12.57
N ASN A 161 12.61 9.28 -11.59
CA ASN A 161 11.52 10.20 -11.28
C ASN A 161 12.04 11.55 -10.76
N ILE A 162 12.99 11.55 -9.82
CA ILE A 162 13.57 12.80 -9.30
C ILE A 162 14.31 13.55 -10.39
N LEU A 163 15.10 12.85 -11.20
CA LEU A 163 15.78 13.44 -12.37
C LEU A 163 14.75 14.11 -13.30
N GLY A 164 13.68 13.39 -13.66
CA GLY A 164 12.61 13.92 -14.50
C GLY A 164 11.95 15.17 -13.91
N ILE A 165 11.60 15.16 -12.63
CA ILE A 165 10.98 16.31 -11.94
C ILE A 165 11.92 17.51 -11.92
N VAL A 166 13.17 17.32 -11.49
CA VAL A 166 14.13 18.43 -11.39
C VAL A 166 14.36 19.04 -12.76
N ILE A 167 14.55 18.22 -13.80
CA ILE A 167 14.82 18.75 -15.13
C ILE A 167 13.58 19.44 -15.72
N ASN A 168 12.37 18.90 -15.49
CA ASN A 168 11.13 19.57 -15.88
C ASN A 168 10.98 20.95 -15.21
N LEU A 169 11.32 21.06 -13.92
CA LEU A 169 11.33 22.34 -13.20
C LEU A 169 12.36 23.32 -13.78
N VAL A 170 13.55 22.84 -14.13
CA VAL A 170 14.57 23.66 -14.78
C VAL A 170 14.08 24.17 -16.14
N ILE A 171 13.40 23.33 -16.93
CA ILE A 171 12.79 23.74 -18.22
C ILE A 171 11.73 24.82 -18.00
N ILE A 172 10.84 24.64 -17.03
CA ILE A 172 9.75 25.58 -16.73
C ILE A 172 10.30 26.97 -16.37
N GLU A 173 11.40 27.01 -15.61
CA GLU A 173 12.04 28.27 -15.20
C GLU A 173 12.91 28.90 -16.28
N SER A 174 13.55 28.10 -17.13
CA SER A 174 14.39 28.61 -18.22
C SER A 174 13.61 29.07 -19.46
N THR A 175 12.28 28.90 -19.46
CA THR A 175 11.44 29.05 -20.65
C THR A 175 10.25 29.96 -20.38
N GLU A 176 10.02 30.91 -21.29
CA GLU A 176 8.84 31.77 -21.28
C GLU A 176 7.55 30.95 -21.46
N GLU A 177 6.46 31.39 -20.85
CA GLU A 177 5.21 30.62 -20.77
C GLU A 177 4.64 30.22 -22.14
N SER A 178 4.73 31.10 -23.13
CA SER A 178 4.32 30.87 -24.52
C SER A 178 5.14 29.77 -25.22
N GLU A 179 6.41 29.59 -24.83
CA GLU A 179 7.32 28.62 -25.45
C GLU A 179 7.37 27.27 -24.71
N ARG A 180 6.89 27.19 -23.46
CA ARG A 180 7.04 25.99 -22.59
C ARG A 180 6.54 24.72 -23.25
N SER A 181 5.32 24.75 -23.81
CA SER A 181 4.71 23.59 -24.47
C SER A 181 5.56 23.12 -25.66
N SER A 182 5.99 24.04 -26.53
CA SER A 182 6.86 23.72 -27.67
C SER A 182 8.19 23.10 -27.22
N ARG A 183 8.79 23.60 -26.14
CA ARG A 183 10.04 23.05 -25.61
C ARG A 183 9.85 21.65 -25.02
N PHE A 184 8.80 21.40 -24.24
CA PHE A 184 8.51 20.06 -23.73
C PHE A 184 8.35 19.04 -24.85
N VAL A 185 7.61 19.40 -25.91
CA VAL A 185 7.44 18.53 -27.09
C VAL A 185 8.79 18.27 -27.77
N ARG A 186 9.63 19.29 -27.95
CA ARG A 186 10.94 19.14 -28.59
C ARG A 186 11.88 18.25 -27.77
N TYR A 187 11.94 18.44 -26.45
CA TYR A 187 12.75 17.61 -25.56
C TYR A 187 12.26 16.15 -25.56
N GLY A 188 10.94 15.93 -25.45
CA GLY A 188 10.37 14.59 -25.51
C GLY A 188 10.62 13.87 -26.85
N ALA A 189 10.54 14.60 -27.97
CA ALA A 189 10.87 14.04 -29.28
C ALA A 189 12.35 13.67 -29.38
N MET A 190 13.24 14.52 -28.87
CA MET A 190 14.68 14.26 -28.85
C MET A 190 15.03 13.03 -28.00
N THR A 191 14.48 12.92 -26.79
CA THR A 191 14.72 11.75 -25.94
C THR A 191 14.19 10.48 -26.58
N THR A 192 13.03 10.53 -27.25
CA THR A 192 12.45 9.36 -27.92
C THR A 192 13.30 8.91 -29.13
N ALA A 193 13.77 9.85 -29.94
CA ALA A 193 14.68 9.55 -31.06
C ALA A 193 16.01 8.97 -30.57
N LEU A 194 16.58 9.54 -29.50
CA LEU A 194 17.79 9.03 -28.88
C LEU A 194 17.60 7.62 -28.32
N SER A 195 16.49 7.35 -27.62
CA SER A 195 16.15 6.01 -27.13
C SER A 195 16.05 5.00 -28.27
N ALA A 196 15.43 5.35 -29.40
CA ALA A 196 15.32 4.46 -30.55
C ALA A 196 16.69 4.09 -31.14
N ILE A 197 17.57 5.08 -31.34
CA ILE A 197 18.93 4.86 -31.85
C ILE A 197 19.75 4.05 -30.84
N ALA A 198 19.64 4.39 -29.56
CA ALA A 198 20.38 3.75 -28.48
C ALA A 198 19.97 2.28 -28.32
N THR A 199 18.68 1.94 -28.23
CA THR A 199 18.25 0.54 -28.07
C THR A 199 18.58 -0.30 -29.29
N PHE A 200 18.50 0.26 -30.50
CA PHE A 200 18.96 -0.40 -31.71
C PHE A 200 20.47 -0.71 -31.62
N GLY A 201 21.30 0.31 -31.34
CA GLY A 201 22.75 0.15 -31.23
C GLY A 201 23.17 -0.81 -30.12
N ILE A 202 22.54 -0.72 -28.94
CA ILE A 202 22.81 -1.58 -27.78
C ILE A 202 22.51 -3.05 -28.11
N GLY A 203 21.39 -3.34 -28.78
CA GLY A 203 21.06 -4.72 -29.18
C GLY A 203 22.14 -5.38 -30.05
N TYR A 204 22.65 -4.64 -31.04
CA TYR A 204 23.77 -5.13 -31.87
C TYR A 204 25.10 -5.16 -31.11
N TYR A 205 25.33 -4.21 -30.20
CA TYR A 205 26.54 -4.16 -29.39
C TYR A 205 26.66 -5.39 -28.48
N ILE A 206 25.55 -5.79 -27.86
CA ILE A 206 25.48 -6.99 -27.01
C ILE A 206 25.83 -8.23 -27.81
N GLN A 207 25.27 -8.37 -29.02
CA GLN A 207 25.60 -9.48 -29.91
C GLN A 207 27.09 -9.52 -30.26
N TRP A 208 27.74 -8.37 -30.38
CA TRP A 208 29.15 -8.29 -30.74
C TRP A 208 30.11 -8.58 -29.58
N ARG A 209 29.87 -7.99 -28.39
CA ARG A 209 30.85 -7.96 -27.29
C ARG A 209 30.30 -8.42 -25.93
N GLY A 210 29.02 -8.75 -25.84
CA GLY A 210 28.36 -9.14 -24.58
C GLY A 210 27.90 -7.96 -23.74
N TYR A 211 27.46 -8.25 -22.51
CA TYR A 211 26.76 -7.30 -21.63
C TYR A 211 27.68 -6.50 -20.70
N THR A 212 28.85 -7.05 -20.35
CA THR A 212 29.72 -6.51 -19.28
C THR A 212 30.29 -5.14 -19.62
N ASP A 213 30.67 -4.91 -20.87
CA ASP A 213 31.18 -3.62 -21.33
C ASP A 213 30.16 -2.48 -21.25
N LEU A 214 28.86 -2.79 -21.38
CA LEU A 214 27.81 -1.77 -21.31
C LEU A 214 27.69 -1.16 -19.92
N LEU A 215 27.92 -1.94 -18.87
CA LEU A 215 27.90 -1.44 -17.49
C LEU A 215 29.08 -0.48 -17.22
N TRP A 216 30.25 -0.73 -17.79
CA TRP A 216 31.36 0.24 -17.78
C TRP A 216 31.00 1.54 -18.51
N MET A 217 30.33 1.43 -19.67
CA MET A 217 29.82 2.59 -20.39
C MET A 217 28.79 3.37 -19.56
N ALA A 218 27.91 2.69 -18.83
CA ALA A 218 26.95 3.32 -17.93
C ALA A 218 27.64 4.09 -16.79
N ILE A 219 28.68 3.52 -16.17
CA ILE A 219 29.50 4.22 -15.16
C ILE A 219 30.12 5.48 -15.77
N GLY A 220 30.68 5.38 -16.98
CA GLY A 220 31.24 6.53 -17.71
C GLY A 220 30.20 7.63 -17.99
N LEU A 221 28.98 7.26 -18.38
CA LEU A 221 27.88 8.20 -18.62
C LEU A 221 27.42 8.91 -17.34
N GLU A 222 27.36 8.22 -16.21
CA GLU A 222 27.03 8.83 -14.92
C GLU A 222 28.14 9.78 -14.44
N LEU A 223 29.41 9.38 -14.56
CA LEU A 223 30.55 10.26 -14.24
C LEU A 223 30.56 11.51 -15.11
N LEU A 224 30.31 11.36 -16.42
CA LEU A 224 30.18 12.49 -17.34
C LEU A 224 28.98 13.37 -16.97
N SER A 225 27.86 12.78 -16.56
CA SER A 225 26.70 13.53 -16.06
C SER A 225 27.05 14.37 -14.83
N ILE A 226 27.81 13.82 -13.87
CA ILE A 226 28.29 14.55 -12.68
C ILE A 226 29.17 15.73 -13.08
N ILE A 227 30.14 15.50 -13.98
CA ILE A 227 31.03 16.55 -14.50
C ILE A 227 30.20 17.67 -15.14
N VAL A 228 29.26 17.31 -16.02
CA VAL A 228 28.39 18.27 -16.69
C VAL A 228 27.56 19.06 -15.66
N ILE A 229 26.95 18.41 -14.66
CA ILE A 229 26.20 19.10 -13.60
C ILE A 229 27.08 20.07 -12.81
N ILE A 230 28.29 19.66 -12.43
CA ILE A 230 29.21 20.47 -11.60
C ILE A 230 29.65 21.74 -12.33
N PHE A 231 30.00 21.65 -13.62
CA PHE A 231 30.54 22.79 -14.36
C PHE A 231 29.46 23.72 -14.92
N PHE A 232 28.32 23.17 -15.31
CA PHE A 232 27.33 23.94 -16.08
C PHE A 232 26.06 24.30 -15.30
N LEU A 233 25.71 23.58 -14.23
CA LEU A 233 24.56 23.96 -13.40
C LEU A 233 24.97 24.95 -12.31
N LYS A 234 24.41 26.15 -12.34
CA LYS A 234 24.56 27.10 -11.23
C LYS A 234 23.72 26.67 -10.03
N PRO A 235 24.20 26.83 -8.79
CA PRO A 235 23.38 26.60 -7.60
C PRO A 235 22.16 27.53 -7.62
N THR A 236 20.96 26.96 -7.49
CA THR A 236 19.72 27.74 -7.34
C THR A 236 19.45 27.88 -5.84
N TYR A 237 19.56 29.10 -5.30
CA TYR A 237 19.08 29.42 -3.97
C TYR A 237 17.88 30.35 -4.12
N ARG A 238 16.67 29.87 -3.80
CA ARG A 238 15.51 30.76 -3.69
C ARG A 238 15.42 31.17 -2.23
N SER A 239 15.73 32.43 -1.95
CA SER A 239 15.46 33.03 -0.64
C SER A 239 13.97 32.85 -0.35
N ALA A 240 13.64 32.24 0.79
CA ALA A 240 12.31 32.28 1.35
C ALA A 240 12.03 33.73 1.80
N SER A 241 11.70 34.60 0.87
CA SER A 241 11.25 35.96 1.15
C SER A 241 10.67 36.59 -0.11
N VAL A 242 9.54 37.28 0.09
CA VAL A 242 8.81 38.17 -0.84
C VAL A 242 7.65 37.50 -1.56
N ASP A 243 6.53 37.38 -0.83
CA ASP A 243 5.29 38.11 -1.16
C ASP A 243 4.31 38.02 0.02
N GLU A 244 4.41 38.96 0.96
CA GLU A 244 3.26 39.39 1.75
C GLU A 244 3.43 40.88 2.07
N THR A 245 3.03 41.71 1.10
CA THR A 245 2.86 43.15 1.25
C THR A 245 1.77 43.42 2.27
N THR A 246 2.10 43.58 3.56
CA THR A 246 1.55 44.60 4.49
C THR A 246 2.03 44.35 5.94
N ALA A 247 3.08 45.05 6.35
CA ALA A 247 3.21 45.59 7.70
C ALA A 247 4.29 46.68 7.71
N LEU A 248 3.83 47.91 7.47
CA LEU A 248 4.51 49.11 7.89
C LEU A 248 4.71 49.07 9.42
N LEU A 249 5.95 49.29 9.87
CA LEU A 249 6.35 50.17 10.99
C LEU A 249 7.54 49.62 11.79
N SER A 250 8.49 50.55 12.04
CA SER A 250 9.54 50.60 13.06
C SER A 250 10.65 49.53 13.00
N SER A 251 11.84 49.83 12.46
CA SER A 251 12.92 50.66 13.02
C SER A 251 13.67 49.99 14.19
N SER A 252 14.93 49.62 13.95
CA SER A 252 16.14 50.17 14.60
C SER A 252 17.26 49.12 14.74
N SER A 253 18.49 49.53 14.35
CA SER A 253 19.82 49.07 14.83
C SER A 253 20.19 47.57 14.79
N SER A 254 21.42 47.12 14.57
CA SER A 254 22.68 47.59 14.00
C SER A 254 23.63 46.37 14.07
N SER A 255 24.67 46.37 13.25
CA SER A 255 25.94 45.61 13.36
C SER A 255 25.92 44.08 13.25
N ASN A 256 26.41 43.62 12.08
CA ASN A 256 27.51 42.67 11.87
C ASN A 256 27.67 41.51 12.87
N ASP A 257 27.32 40.30 12.42
CA ASP A 257 28.16 39.11 12.58
C ASP A 257 27.84 38.08 11.50
N VAL A 258 28.84 37.78 10.66
CA VAL A 258 28.78 36.74 9.64
C VAL A 258 29.12 35.41 10.31
N HIS A 259 28.12 34.78 10.92
CA HIS A 259 28.14 33.34 11.17
C HIS A 259 27.31 32.66 10.09
N ILE A 260 27.99 31.89 9.23
CA ILE A 260 27.36 30.92 8.33
C ILE A 260 26.76 29.82 9.21
N MET A 261 25.58 30.10 9.76
CA MET A 261 24.75 29.12 10.43
C MET A 261 24.06 28.35 9.32
N ILE A 262 24.57 27.15 9.03
CA ILE A 262 23.79 26.10 8.38
C ILE A 262 22.60 25.86 9.31
N LYS A 263 21.49 26.56 9.07
CA LYS A 263 20.20 26.18 9.62
C LYS A 263 19.89 24.82 9.02
N THR A 264 20.27 23.77 9.73
CA THR A 264 19.63 22.46 9.61
C THR A 264 18.12 22.70 9.60
N PRO A 265 17.38 22.26 8.56
CA PRO A 265 15.94 22.38 8.59
C PRO A 265 15.46 21.48 9.73
N THR A 266 15.12 22.10 10.84
CA THR A 266 14.51 21.45 11.98
C THR A 266 13.28 20.70 11.47
N ILE A 267 13.20 19.40 11.74
CA ILE A 267 12.10 18.45 11.43
C ILE A 267 10.77 18.85 12.16
N SER A 268 10.63 20.11 12.55
CA SER A 268 9.58 20.68 13.39
C SER A 268 8.39 21.24 12.61
N LYS A 269 8.34 21.11 11.28
CA LYS A 269 7.18 21.49 10.45
C LYS A 269 6.59 20.29 9.68
N CYS A 270 6.53 19.11 10.31
CA CYS A 270 5.81 17.95 9.76
C CYS A 270 4.26 18.09 9.79
N TYR A 271 3.72 19.24 10.20
CA TYR A 271 2.27 19.52 10.14
C TYR A 271 1.76 19.74 8.72
N HIS A 272 2.63 20.02 7.74
CA HIS A 272 2.26 20.19 6.32
C HIS A 272 2.33 18.89 5.51
N CYS A 273 2.71 17.73 6.08
CA CYS A 273 2.76 16.46 5.34
C CYS A 273 1.37 15.99 4.87
N PHE A 274 0.32 16.32 5.62
CA PHE A 274 -1.07 16.01 5.25
C PHE A 274 -1.70 17.05 4.32
N ASP A 275 -1.00 18.16 4.02
CA ASP A 275 -1.53 19.18 3.09
C ASP A 275 -1.68 18.65 1.67
N ILE A 276 -0.93 17.61 1.27
CA ILE A 276 -1.13 16.94 -0.02
C ILE A 276 -2.52 16.30 -0.09
N CYS A 277 -3.04 15.79 1.03
CA CYS A 277 -4.37 15.21 1.11
C CYS A 277 -5.49 16.27 1.06
N THR A 278 -5.19 17.56 1.21
CA THR A 278 -6.19 18.65 1.05
C THR A 278 -6.78 18.67 -0.36
N VAL A 279 -6.10 18.09 -1.35
CA VAL A 279 -6.63 17.88 -2.71
C VAL A 279 -7.94 17.09 -2.70
N PHE A 280 -8.14 16.21 -1.72
CA PHE A 280 -9.37 15.43 -1.50
C PHE A 280 -10.39 16.11 -0.58
N SER A 281 -10.13 17.32 -0.09
CA SER A 281 -11.05 18.05 0.79
C SER A 281 -12.33 18.41 0.03
N PHE A 282 -13.45 17.85 0.48
CA PHE A 282 -14.78 18.17 -0.03
C PHE A 282 -15.30 19.55 0.41
N LYS A 283 -14.58 20.22 1.32
CA LYS A 283 -15.06 21.41 2.03
C LYS A 283 -15.22 22.65 1.13
N HIS A 284 -14.51 22.68 -0.01
CA HIS A 284 -14.47 23.83 -0.91
C HIS A 284 -15.03 23.56 -2.31
N ARG A 285 -15.54 22.34 -2.61
CA ARG A 285 -15.95 21.96 -3.97
C ARG A 285 -17.35 21.33 -4.00
N SER A 286 -18.07 21.54 -5.11
CA SER A 286 -19.36 20.88 -5.29
C SER A 286 -19.17 19.35 -5.36
N LYS A 287 -20.16 18.59 -4.86
CA LYS A 287 -20.13 17.12 -4.86
C LYS A 287 -19.75 16.54 -6.23
N LYS A 288 -20.25 17.12 -7.32
CA LYS A 288 -19.95 16.70 -8.70
C LYS A 288 -18.45 16.86 -9.04
N LYS A 289 -17.84 18.01 -8.74
CA LYS A 289 -16.41 18.27 -9.01
C LYS A 289 -15.51 17.30 -8.23
N SER A 290 -15.82 17.07 -6.95
CA SER A 290 -15.05 16.13 -6.12
C SER A 290 -15.16 14.70 -6.60
N ILE A 291 -16.36 14.25 -7.01
CA ILE A 291 -16.55 12.92 -7.62
C ILE A 291 -15.75 12.80 -8.91
N SER A 292 -15.80 13.80 -9.79
CA SER A 292 -15.01 13.79 -11.04
C SER A 292 -13.51 13.67 -10.78
N LEU A 293 -12.98 14.39 -9.80
CA LEU A 293 -11.57 14.34 -9.44
C LEU A 293 -11.17 12.97 -8.89
N ILE A 294 -11.99 12.37 -8.03
CA ILE A 294 -11.78 11.01 -7.51
C ILE A 294 -11.81 9.99 -8.64
N LEU A 295 -12.78 10.09 -9.57
CA LEU A 295 -12.86 9.20 -10.73
C LEU A 295 -11.60 9.26 -11.60
N ILE A 296 -11.07 10.47 -11.84
CA ILE A 296 -9.83 10.65 -12.62
C ILE A 296 -8.64 10.00 -11.89
N ILE A 297 -8.48 10.25 -10.59
CA ILE A 297 -7.36 9.71 -9.81
C ILE A 297 -7.43 8.18 -9.72
N VAL A 298 -8.61 7.61 -9.42
CA VAL A 298 -8.79 6.15 -9.34
C VAL A 298 -8.59 5.51 -10.71
N SER A 299 -9.11 6.12 -11.78
CA SER A 299 -8.85 5.65 -13.16
C SER A 299 -7.34 5.64 -13.47
N TYR A 300 -6.63 6.71 -13.09
CA TYR A 300 -5.19 6.80 -13.28
C TYR A 300 -4.41 5.73 -12.49
N ILE A 301 -4.81 5.42 -11.25
CA ILE A 301 -4.21 4.34 -10.45
C ILE A 301 -4.34 2.99 -11.16
N PHE A 302 -5.55 2.62 -11.61
CA PHE A 302 -5.74 1.35 -12.30
C PHE A 302 -5.05 1.32 -13.68
N HIS A 303 -4.99 2.46 -14.37
CA HIS A 303 -4.19 2.61 -15.59
C HIS A 303 -2.71 2.31 -15.37
N LEU A 304 -2.11 2.94 -14.35
CA LEU A 304 -0.71 2.71 -14.00
C LEU A 304 -0.44 1.27 -13.57
N LEU A 305 -1.38 0.68 -12.83
CA LEU A 305 -1.30 -0.73 -12.44
C LEU A 305 -1.31 -1.62 -13.67
N ALA A 306 -2.25 -1.43 -14.61
CA ALA A 306 -2.29 -2.18 -15.86
C ALA A 306 -1.01 -1.97 -16.70
N LEU A 307 -0.54 -0.74 -16.84
CA LEU A 307 0.68 -0.39 -17.56
C LEU A 307 1.92 -1.08 -16.97
N SER A 308 1.96 -1.30 -15.65
CA SER A 308 3.07 -1.97 -14.96
C SER A 308 3.26 -3.43 -15.40
N SER A 309 2.25 -4.05 -16.02
CA SER A 309 2.36 -5.39 -16.62
C SER A 309 3.43 -5.48 -17.71
N LEU A 310 3.79 -4.37 -18.36
CA LEU A 310 4.84 -4.36 -19.39
C LEU A 310 6.23 -4.71 -18.83
N SER A 311 6.40 -4.67 -17.49
CA SER A 311 7.65 -5.08 -16.81
C SER A 311 8.05 -6.54 -17.08
N ILE A 312 7.09 -7.41 -17.42
CA ILE A 312 7.35 -8.83 -17.70
C ILE A 312 7.70 -9.12 -19.16
N MET A 313 7.57 -8.12 -20.04
CA MET A 313 7.74 -8.30 -21.49
C MET A 313 9.12 -8.86 -21.87
N LEU A 314 10.17 -8.44 -21.16
CA LEU A 314 11.51 -8.93 -21.45
C LEU A 314 11.60 -10.46 -21.30
N TRP A 315 11.18 -10.99 -20.14
CA TRP A 315 11.18 -12.42 -19.88
C TRP A 315 10.28 -13.17 -20.86
N TYR A 316 9.10 -12.61 -21.13
CA TYR A 316 8.13 -13.18 -22.07
C TYR A 316 8.71 -13.36 -23.48
N LEU A 317 9.46 -12.37 -23.98
CA LEU A 317 10.06 -12.40 -25.32
C LEU A 317 11.33 -13.27 -25.39
N LEU A 318 12.02 -13.45 -24.27
CA LEU A 318 13.21 -14.32 -24.18
C LEU A 318 12.86 -15.82 -24.19
N GLY A 319 11.62 -16.20 -23.85
CA GLY A 319 11.18 -17.59 -23.86
C GLY A 319 10.44 -18.01 -25.13
N ALA A 320 10.17 -19.32 -25.23
CA ALA A 320 9.37 -19.89 -26.30
C ALA A 320 7.95 -19.27 -26.36
N PRO A 321 7.38 -19.02 -27.55
CA PRO A 321 7.87 -19.41 -28.87
C PRO A 321 8.82 -18.39 -29.53
N PHE A 322 9.07 -17.23 -28.89
CA PHE A 322 9.78 -16.13 -29.54
C PHE A 322 11.29 -16.31 -29.50
N CYS A 323 11.85 -16.66 -28.33
CA CYS A 323 13.29 -16.81 -28.12
C CYS A 323 14.11 -15.67 -28.74
N TRP A 324 13.71 -14.43 -28.49
CA TRP A 324 14.34 -13.28 -29.13
C TRP A 324 15.77 -13.06 -28.64
N SER A 325 16.66 -12.79 -29.60
CA SER A 325 18.02 -12.36 -29.31
C SER A 325 18.06 -10.89 -28.84
N SER A 326 19.22 -10.48 -28.33
CA SER A 326 19.50 -9.08 -27.98
C SER A 326 19.26 -8.12 -29.16
N LYS A 327 19.61 -8.54 -30.38
CA LYS A 327 19.35 -7.81 -31.63
C LYS A 327 17.85 -7.68 -31.92
N ASP A 328 17.08 -8.76 -31.79
CA ASP A 328 15.64 -8.74 -32.04
C ASP A 328 14.92 -7.81 -31.05
N LEU A 329 15.31 -7.86 -29.77
CA LEU A 329 14.80 -6.96 -28.72
C LEU A 329 15.17 -5.50 -28.99
N GLY A 330 16.44 -5.22 -29.36
CA GLY A 330 16.89 -3.88 -29.70
C GLY A 330 16.15 -3.27 -30.89
N GLN A 331 15.90 -4.08 -31.94
CA GLN A 331 15.10 -3.69 -33.10
C GLN A 331 13.64 -3.43 -32.71
N TYR A 332 13.02 -4.32 -31.95
CA TYR A 332 11.63 -4.18 -31.53
C TYR A 332 11.40 -2.91 -30.71
N TYR A 333 12.23 -2.65 -29.70
CA TYR A 333 12.10 -1.43 -28.89
C TYR A 333 12.37 -0.16 -29.70
N ALA A 334 13.34 -0.17 -30.62
CA ALA A 334 13.59 0.96 -31.50
C ALA A 334 12.37 1.28 -32.38
N VAL A 335 11.77 0.26 -33.01
CA VAL A 335 10.54 0.43 -33.80
C VAL A 335 9.40 0.91 -32.90
N SER A 336 9.25 0.37 -31.69
CA SER A 336 8.23 0.81 -30.73
C SER A 336 8.35 2.29 -30.37
N PHE A 337 9.57 2.81 -30.16
CA PHE A 337 9.78 4.24 -29.89
C PHE A 337 9.41 5.10 -31.11
N ILE A 338 9.83 4.69 -32.31
CA ILE A 338 9.53 5.41 -33.56
C ILE A 338 8.03 5.44 -33.82
N THR A 339 7.34 4.29 -33.72
CA THR A 339 5.90 4.22 -33.93
C THR A 339 5.16 5.02 -32.86
N THR A 340 5.58 4.94 -31.60
CA THR A 340 4.99 5.73 -30.50
C THR A 340 5.12 7.23 -30.77
N ALA A 341 6.28 7.72 -31.21
CA ALA A 341 6.48 9.13 -31.53
C ALA A 341 5.58 9.62 -32.67
N ILE A 342 5.46 8.85 -33.75
CA ILE A 342 4.74 9.28 -34.96
C ILE A 342 3.22 9.14 -34.76
N PHE A 343 2.76 7.96 -34.34
CA PHE A 343 1.33 7.64 -34.33
C PHE A 343 0.58 8.25 -33.14
N SER A 344 1.23 8.50 -31.99
CA SER A 344 0.58 9.19 -30.86
C SER A 344 0.24 10.64 -31.20
N ILE A 345 1.14 11.36 -31.87
CA ILE A 345 0.91 12.75 -32.31
C ILE A 345 -0.19 12.77 -33.39
N LEU A 346 -0.10 11.88 -34.38
CA LEU A 346 -1.09 11.78 -35.43
C LEU A 346 -2.48 11.45 -34.86
N GLY A 347 -2.56 10.50 -33.94
CA GLY A 347 -3.81 10.11 -33.29
C GLY A 347 -4.40 11.23 -32.45
N MET A 348 -3.60 11.92 -31.63
CA MET A 348 -4.08 13.07 -30.87
C MET A 348 -4.59 14.18 -31.77
N LYS A 349 -3.91 14.45 -32.90
CA LYS A 349 -4.37 15.43 -33.89
C LYS A 349 -5.72 15.05 -34.48
N ILE A 350 -5.89 13.80 -34.91
CA ILE A 350 -7.15 13.29 -35.46
C ILE A 350 -8.28 13.39 -34.42
N LEU A 351 -8.05 12.92 -33.20
CA LEU A 351 -9.05 12.94 -32.13
C LEU A 351 -9.45 14.38 -31.75
N SER A 352 -8.48 15.29 -31.74
CA SER A 352 -8.72 16.72 -31.51
C SER A 352 -9.52 17.35 -32.66
N CYS A 353 -9.23 17.00 -33.91
CA CYS A 353 -9.99 17.46 -35.07
C CYS A 353 -11.45 17.00 -35.07
N ILE A 354 -11.72 15.81 -34.51
CA ILE A 354 -13.09 15.27 -34.35
C ILE A 354 -13.80 15.93 -33.14
N GLY A 355 -13.08 16.71 -32.32
CA GLY A 355 -13.64 17.32 -31.11
C GLY A 355 -13.91 16.31 -30.00
N ALA A 356 -13.12 15.23 -29.92
CA ALA A 356 -13.26 14.22 -28.89
C ALA A 356 -12.95 14.82 -27.50
N ASN A 357 -13.80 14.50 -26.52
CA ASN A 357 -13.57 14.90 -25.11
C ASN A 357 -12.42 14.10 -24.51
N ASP A 358 -11.62 14.72 -23.63
CA ASP A 358 -10.48 14.07 -22.93
C ASP A 358 -10.86 12.72 -22.29
N ALA A 359 -12.04 12.62 -21.66
CA ALA A 359 -12.52 11.37 -21.05
C ALA A 359 -12.78 10.27 -22.10
N ILE A 360 -13.23 10.62 -23.31
CA ILE A 360 -13.39 9.67 -24.42
C ILE A 360 -12.02 9.23 -24.93
N ILE A 361 -11.07 10.16 -25.07
CA ILE A 361 -9.70 9.84 -25.50
C ILE A 361 -9.05 8.87 -24.52
N CYS A 362 -9.22 9.10 -23.22
CA CYS A 362 -8.80 8.19 -22.16
C CYS A 362 -9.50 6.82 -22.24
N THR A 363 -10.81 6.79 -22.51
CA THR A 363 -11.56 5.53 -22.71
C THR A 363 -10.99 4.74 -23.90
N LEU A 364 -10.73 5.41 -25.03
CA LEU A 364 -10.10 4.80 -26.20
C LEU A 364 -8.72 4.24 -25.85
N SER A 365 -7.94 4.95 -25.02
CA SER A 365 -6.63 4.50 -24.55
C SER A 365 -6.71 3.13 -23.88
N HIS A 366 -7.71 2.91 -23.01
CA HIS A 366 -7.91 1.64 -22.32
C HIS A 366 -8.41 0.52 -23.24
N ILE A 367 -9.27 0.84 -24.21
CA ILE A 367 -9.68 -0.11 -25.25
C ILE A 367 -8.45 -0.55 -26.06
N CYS A 368 -7.61 0.40 -26.49
CA CYS A 368 -6.36 0.10 -27.19
C CYS A 368 -5.41 -0.74 -26.33
N PHE A 369 -5.26 -0.44 -25.03
CA PHE A 369 -4.42 -1.24 -24.14
C PHE A 369 -4.95 -2.66 -23.95
N CYS A 370 -6.27 -2.83 -23.82
CA CYS A 370 -6.91 -4.14 -23.72
C CYS A 370 -6.66 -4.97 -24.99
N ILE A 371 -6.87 -4.37 -26.18
CA ILE A 371 -6.60 -5.01 -27.47
C ILE A 371 -5.12 -5.35 -27.59
N TYR A 372 -4.22 -4.41 -27.27
CA TYR A 372 -2.78 -4.61 -27.33
C TYR A 372 -2.30 -5.76 -26.42
N SER A 373 -2.76 -5.80 -25.17
CA SER A 373 -2.40 -6.84 -24.20
C SER A 373 -2.92 -8.22 -24.63
N LEU A 374 -4.19 -8.29 -25.06
CA LEU A 374 -4.77 -9.54 -25.59
C LEU A 374 -4.04 -10.00 -26.85
N TRP A 375 -3.72 -9.08 -27.76
CA TRP A 375 -3.01 -9.39 -28.99
C TRP A 375 -1.63 -9.99 -28.72
N ILE A 376 -0.85 -9.39 -27.82
CA ILE A 376 0.47 -9.94 -27.44
C ILE A 376 0.33 -11.30 -26.76
N SER A 377 -0.67 -11.46 -25.89
CA SER A 377 -0.89 -12.72 -25.16
C SER A 377 -1.24 -13.90 -26.08
N LEU A 378 -1.82 -13.61 -27.26
CA LEU A 378 -2.21 -14.61 -28.26
C LEU A 378 -1.18 -14.75 -29.38
N ALA A 379 -0.13 -13.92 -29.37
CA ALA A 379 0.89 -13.95 -30.40
C ALA A 379 1.72 -15.24 -30.32
N GLN A 380 1.91 -15.87 -31.48
CA GLN A 380 2.73 -17.06 -31.69
C GLN A 380 3.95 -16.76 -32.58
N TYR A 381 3.89 -15.69 -33.37
CA TYR A 381 4.94 -15.32 -34.32
C TYR A 381 5.43 -13.89 -34.10
N SER A 382 6.73 -13.66 -34.29
CA SER A 382 7.36 -12.34 -34.06
C SER A 382 6.71 -11.20 -34.84
N TRP A 383 6.27 -11.43 -36.08
CA TRP A 383 5.61 -10.38 -36.89
C TRP A 383 4.31 -9.86 -36.26
N GLN A 384 3.60 -10.69 -35.49
CA GLN A 384 2.36 -10.29 -34.82
C GLN A 384 2.64 -9.23 -33.75
N LEU A 385 3.81 -9.30 -33.10
CA LEU A 385 4.24 -8.31 -32.11
C LEU A 385 4.57 -6.96 -32.77
N TYR A 386 5.14 -6.96 -33.98
CA TYR A 386 5.37 -5.72 -34.75
C TYR A 386 4.05 -5.06 -35.19
N ILE A 387 3.02 -5.83 -35.54
CA ILE A 387 1.69 -5.28 -35.84
C ILE A 387 1.07 -4.63 -34.58
N ALA A 388 1.25 -5.23 -33.41
CA ALA A 388 0.76 -4.67 -32.15
C ALA A 388 1.32 -3.25 -31.88
N LEU A 389 2.51 -2.91 -32.43
CA LEU A 389 3.11 -1.57 -32.32
C LEU A 389 2.33 -0.47 -33.06
N LEU A 390 1.34 -0.81 -33.89
CA LEU A 390 0.41 0.16 -34.47
C LEU A 390 -0.64 0.63 -33.44
N ILE A 391 -0.93 -0.20 -32.43
CA ILE A 391 -1.92 0.08 -31.38
C ILE A 391 -1.26 0.65 -30.13
N ASN A 392 -0.04 0.18 -29.80
CA ASN A 392 0.75 0.62 -28.65
C ASN A 392 0.76 2.16 -28.40
N PRO A 393 0.92 3.03 -29.42
CA PRO A 393 1.03 4.48 -29.24
C PRO A 393 -0.19 5.11 -28.56
N TYR A 394 -1.36 4.49 -28.68
CA TYR A 394 -2.63 5.01 -28.14
C TYR A 394 -2.87 4.59 -26.69
N THR A 395 -2.14 3.60 -26.19
CA THR A 395 -2.32 3.04 -24.85
C THR A 395 -1.92 3.97 -23.71
N SER A 396 -1.17 5.04 -24.02
CA SER A 396 -0.57 5.94 -23.03
C SER A 396 -1.25 7.30 -22.92
N TYR A 397 -2.38 7.54 -23.60
CA TYR A 397 -3.06 8.84 -23.57
C TYR A 397 -3.57 9.23 -22.18
N GLN A 398 -4.06 8.27 -21.38
CA GLN A 398 -4.44 8.55 -19.99
C GLN A 398 -3.27 9.19 -19.21
N SER A 399 -2.04 8.70 -19.40
CA SER A 399 -0.86 9.25 -18.72
C SER A 399 -0.58 10.71 -19.07
N VAL A 400 -0.86 11.10 -20.33
CA VAL A 400 -0.63 12.47 -20.82
C VAL A 400 -1.76 13.42 -20.42
N LEU A 401 -3.01 12.95 -20.44
CA LEU A 401 -4.20 13.78 -20.21
C LEU A 401 -4.57 13.96 -18.73
N THR A 402 -4.09 13.09 -17.83
CA THR A 402 -4.47 13.16 -16.40
C THR A 402 -4.14 14.50 -15.76
N ILE A 403 -2.95 15.06 -16.01
CA ILE A 403 -2.54 16.37 -15.47
C ILE A 403 -3.45 17.51 -15.98
N PRO A 404 -3.65 17.69 -17.30
CA PRO A 404 -4.62 18.64 -17.85
C PRO A 404 -6.03 18.47 -17.27
N MET A 405 -6.56 17.24 -17.25
CA MET A 405 -7.91 16.97 -16.77
C MET A 405 -8.09 17.37 -15.31
N ILE A 406 -7.15 17.03 -14.43
CA ILE A 406 -7.20 17.41 -13.02
C ILE A 406 -7.09 18.94 -12.86
N SER A 407 -6.23 19.59 -13.65
CA SER A 407 -5.98 21.05 -13.55
C SER A 407 -7.21 21.92 -13.79
N ILE A 408 -8.20 21.42 -14.56
CA ILE A 408 -9.48 22.08 -14.83
C ILE A 408 -10.36 22.15 -13.57
N TRP A 409 -10.25 21.14 -12.70
CA TRP A 409 -11.10 21.00 -11.51
C TRP A 409 -10.46 21.56 -10.24
N LEU A 410 -9.20 22.02 -10.31
CA LEU A 410 -8.43 22.52 -9.20
C LEU A 410 -8.24 24.03 -9.24
N GLU A 411 -8.29 24.64 -8.06
CA GLU A 411 -7.89 26.03 -7.89
C GLU A 411 -6.37 26.19 -7.96
N VAL A 412 -5.90 27.38 -8.32
CA VAL A 412 -4.47 27.64 -8.58
C VAL A 412 -3.58 27.27 -7.39
N HIS A 413 -4.05 27.53 -6.17
CA HIS A 413 -3.32 27.24 -4.94
C HIS A 413 -3.25 25.73 -4.61
N GLU A 414 -4.14 24.91 -5.17
CA GLU A 414 -4.23 23.46 -4.92
C GLU A 414 -3.41 22.63 -5.93
N ARG A 415 -3.07 23.22 -7.08
CA ARG A 415 -2.41 22.51 -8.20
C ARG A 415 -1.06 21.92 -7.82
N ASN A 416 -0.26 22.65 -7.05
CA ASN A 416 1.07 22.18 -6.65
C ASN A 416 0.99 20.91 -5.78
N ASN A 417 0.06 20.90 -4.84
CA ASN A 417 -0.19 19.74 -3.97
C ASN A 417 -0.73 18.55 -4.79
N ALA A 418 -1.62 18.81 -5.75
CA ALA A 418 -2.16 17.75 -6.61
C ALA A 418 -1.14 17.14 -7.58
N PHE A 419 -0.24 17.95 -8.16
CA PHE A 419 0.82 17.42 -9.02
C PHE A 419 1.85 16.63 -8.23
N THR A 420 2.13 17.05 -7.00
CA THR A 420 2.97 16.29 -6.05
C THR A 420 2.30 14.95 -5.71
N LEU A 421 1.02 14.96 -5.36
CA LEU A 421 0.24 13.74 -5.13
C LEU A 421 0.28 12.78 -6.33
N LEU A 422 0.07 13.32 -7.53
CA LEU A 422 0.05 12.50 -8.76
C LEU A 422 1.40 11.85 -9.03
N THR A 423 2.49 12.58 -8.76
CA THR A 423 3.85 12.08 -8.89
C THR A 423 4.14 10.95 -7.90
N GLU A 424 3.65 11.07 -6.67
CA GLU A 424 3.74 10.02 -5.67
C GLU A 424 2.90 8.79 -6.03
N ILE A 425 1.65 8.99 -6.48
CA ILE A 425 0.82 7.90 -7.01
C ILE A 425 1.54 7.18 -8.14
N ASN A 426 2.12 7.91 -9.10
CA ASN A 426 2.89 7.33 -10.19
C ASN A 426 4.05 6.49 -9.68
N THR A 427 4.81 7.00 -8.71
CA THR A 427 5.96 6.30 -8.12
C THR A 427 5.56 5.03 -7.37
N ILE A 428 4.56 5.13 -6.49
CA ILE A 428 4.07 4.01 -5.67
C ILE A 428 3.47 2.92 -6.57
N ILE A 429 2.55 3.28 -7.46
CA ILE A 429 1.81 2.31 -8.26
C ILE A 429 2.70 1.63 -9.30
N LEU A 430 3.64 2.34 -9.94
CA LEU A 430 4.58 1.70 -10.87
C LEU A 430 5.56 0.75 -10.16
N ALA A 431 6.06 1.14 -8.98
CA ALA A 431 6.97 0.28 -8.20
C ALA A 431 6.24 -0.96 -7.65
N PHE A 432 5.06 -0.76 -7.07
CA PHE A 432 4.21 -1.84 -6.59
C PHE A 432 3.74 -2.74 -7.74
N GLY A 433 3.25 -2.15 -8.83
CA GLY A 433 2.75 -2.85 -10.00
C GLY A 433 3.83 -3.70 -10.67
N SER A 434 5.02 -3.15 -10.90
CA SER A 434 6.14 -3.91 -11.47
C SER A 434 6.52 -5.11 -10.58
N SER A 435 6.53 -4.90 -9.26
CA SER A 435 6.78 -5.97 -8.29
C SER A 435 5.68 -7.05 -8.36
N LEU A 436 4.42 -6.64 -8.32
CA LEU A 436 3.26 -7.53 -8.37
C LEU A 436 3.25 -8.38 -9.64
N PHE A 437 3.44 -7.77 -10.81
CA PHE A 437 3.40 -8.51 -12.08
C PHE A 437 4.60 -9.45 -12.25
N ASN A 438 5.80 -9.08 -11.81
CA ASN A 438 6.95 -9.99 -11.81
C ASN A 438 6.73 -11.16 -10.84
N TRP A 439 6.15 -10.92 -9.66
CA TRP A 439 5.80 -12.01 -8.73
C TRP A 439 4.76 -12.95 -9.30
N ILE A 440 3.67 -12.42 -9.87
CA ILE A 440 2.63 -13.24 -10.51
C ILE A 440 3.26 -14.06 -11.65
N TYR A 441 4.06 -13.42 -12.51
CA TYR A 441 4.73 -14.09 -13.63
C TYR A 441 5.64 -15.23 -13.15
N ALA A 442 6.48 -14.98 -12.14
CA ALA A 442 7.36 -16.00 -11.55
C ALA A 442 6.57 -17.21 -11.03
N ARG A 443 5.35 -17.00 -10.53
CA ARG A 443 4.49 -18.10 -10.06
C ARG A 443 3.73 -18.79 -11.19
N THR A 444 3.39 -18.08 -12.27
CA THR A 444 2.52 -18.61 -13.33
C THR A 444 3.27 -19.11 -14.55
N VAL A 445 4.52 -18.72 -14.78
CA VAL A 445 5.26 -19.00 -16.03
C VAL A 445 5.37 -20.51 -16.34
N THR A 446 5.43 -21.35 -15.31
CA THR A 446 5.55 -22.82 -15.45
C THR A 446 4.31 -23.50 -16.02
N TYR A 447 3.11 -22.96 -15.78
CA TYR A 447 1.85 -23.56 -16.25
C TYR A 447 1.04 -22.66 -17.20
N GLN A 448 1.11 -21.33 -17.04
CA GLN A 448 0.39 -20.36 -17.86
C GLN A 448 1.16 -19.04 -17.98
N LYS A 449 2.13 -19.00 -18.91
CA LYS A 449 2.97 -17.81 -19.19
C LYS A 449 2.20 -16.55 -19.61
N ASN A 450 1.03 -16.72 -20.25
CA ASN A 450 0.22 -15.62 -20.77
C ASN A 450 -0.71 -14.98 -19.70
N PHE A 451 -0.77 -15.57 -18.50
CA PHE A 451 -1.73 -15.18 -17.46
C PHE A 451 -1.63 -13.70 -17.06
N THR A 452 -0.41 -13.17 -16.93
CA THR A 452 -0.18 -11.76 -16.55
C THR A 452 -0.73 -10.77 -17.56
N LEU A 453 -0.63 -11.07 -18.86
CA LEU A 453 -1.16 -10.22 -19.93
C LEU A 453 -2.69 -10.30 -19.99
N PHE A 454 -3.29 -11.46 -19.71
CA PHE A 454 -4.75 -11.57 -19.54
C PHE A 454 -5.23 -10.78 -18.32
N LEU A 455 -4.52 -10.87 -17.20
CA LEU A 455 -4.82 -10.09 -16.00
C LEU A 455 -4.74 -8.58 -16.28
N ALA A 456 -3.71 -8.13 -16.99
CA ALA A 456 -3.56 -6.73 -17.40
C ALA A 456 -4.73 -6.24 -18.26
N SER A 457 -5.19 -7.08 -19.21
CA SER A 457 -6.37 -6.76 -20.03
C SER A 457 -7.65 -6.61 -19.19
N GLY A 458 -7.84 -7.47 -18.18
CA GLY A 458 -8.97 -7.40 -17.26
C GLY A 458 -8.92 -6.17 -16.35
N LEU A 459 -7.75 -5.83 -15.83
CA LEU A 459 -7.56 -4.64 -14.99
C LEU A 459 -7.85 -3.34 -15.75
N CYS A 460 -7.59 -3.31 -17.06
CA CYS A 460 -7.84 -2.14 -17.92
C CYS A 460 -9.35 -1.85 -18.13
N ILE A 461 -10.24 -2.81 -17.83
CA ILE A 461 -11.70 -2.61 -17.92
C ILE A 461 -12.17 -1.61 -16.86
N ILE A 462 -11.56 -1.61 -15.67
CA ILE A 462 -11.93 -0.72 -14.56
C ILE A 462 -11.75 0.76 -14.96
N PRO A 463 -10.57 1.24 -15.39
CA PRO A 463 -10.40 2.64 -15.77
C PRO A 463 -11.16 3.01 -17.05
N CYS A 464 -11.47 2.04 -17.92
CA CYS A 464 -12.39 2.24 -19.04
C CYS A 464 -13.80 2.62 -18.55
N ILE A 465 -14.38 1.85 -17.62
CA ILE A 465 -15.70 2.13 -17.03
C ILE A 465 -15.70 3.47 -16.29
N LEU A 466 -14.66 3.75 -15.50
CA LEU A 466 -14.55 4.99 -14.73
C LEU A 466 -14.51 6.23 -15.64
N ASN A 467 -13.77 6.17 -16.76
CA ASN A 467 -13.73 7.25 -17.74
C ASN A 467 -15.06 7.43 -18.49
N ILE A 468 -15.81 6.35 -18.75
CA ILE A 468 -17.18 6.44 -19.30
C ILE A 468 -18.11 7.13 -18.29
N CYS A 469 -18.05 6.77 -17.01
CA CYS A 469 -18.81 7.44 -15.95
C CYS A 469 -18.45 8.93 -15.87
N LEU A 470 -17.16 9.26 -15.95
CA LEU A 470 -16.68 10.64 -15.97
C LEU A 470 -17.24 11.43 -17.16
N PHE A 471 -17.25 10.83 -18.36
CA PHE A 471 -17.82 11.45 -19.55
C PHE A 471 -19.31 11.77 -19.39
N VAL A 472 -20.10 10.83 -18.84
CA VAL A 472 -21.54 11.04 -18.59
C VAL A 472 -21.77 12.18 -17.60
N ILE A 473 -20.99 12.25 -16.52
CA ILE A 473 -21.09 13.31 -15.51
C ILE A 473 -20.70 14.67 -16.11
N SER A 474 -19.62 14.71 -16.89
CA SER A 474 -19.13 15.93 -17.55
C SER A 474 -20.17 16.50 -18.53
N ARG A 475 -20.73 15.64 -19.40
CA ARG A 475 -21.75 16.05 -20.38
C ARG A 475 -23.03 16.58 -19.75
N ARG A 476 -23.50 15.95 -18.66
CA ARG A 476 -24.67 16.46 -17.91
C ARG A 476 -24.43 17.87 -17.35
N THR A 477 -23.21 18.15 -16.90
CA THR A 477 -22.84 19.45 -16.34
C THR A 477 -22.81 20.55 -17.41
N SER A 478 -22.23 20.27 -18.58
CA SER A 478 -22.25 21.21 -19.72
C SER A 478 -23.68 21.52 -20.19
N ASN A 479 -24.55 20.50 -20.22
CA ASN A 479 -25.96 20.69 -20.59
C ASN A 479 -26.74 21.51 -19.55
N GLU A 480 -26.55 21.26 -18.25
CA GLU A 480 -27.17 22.05 -17.18
C GLU A 480 -26.74 23.52 -17.24
N GLN A 481 -25.45 23.80 -17.49
CA GLN A 481 -24.94 25.17 -17.64
C GLN A 481 -25.48 25.86 -18.90
N ALA A 482 -25.56 25.16 -20.03
CA ALA A 482 -26.16 25.69 -21.25
C ALA A 482 -27.64 26.04 -21.04
N LEU A 483 -28.40 25.20 -20.33
CA LEU A 483 -29.79 25.47 -19.97
C LEU A 483 -29.93 26.69 -19.05
N ILE A 484 -29.04 26.87 -18.07
CA ILE A 484 -29.05 28.04 -17.17
C ILE A 484 -28.73 29.33 -17.95
N VAL A 485 -27.75 29.30 -18.87
CA VAL A 485 -27.41 30.46 -19.71
C VAL A 485 -28.58 30.83 -20.62
N VAL A 486 -29.22 29.86 -21.27
CA VAL A 486 -30.42 30.09 -22.09
C VAL A 486 -31.58 30.63 -21.26
N SER A 487 -31.76 30.16 -20.02
CA SER A 487 -32.79 30.70 -19.12
C SER A 487 -32.52 32.14 -18.70
N LYS A 488 -31.24 32.53 -18.53
CA LYS A 488 -30.85 33.91 -18.18
C LYS A 488 -30.97 34.86 -19.36
N THR A 489 -30.56 34.46 -20.57
CA THR A 489 -30.75 35.27 -21.78
C THR A 489 -32.22 35.42 -22.16
N ASN A 490 -33.06 34.42 -21.86
CA ASN A 490 -34.51 34.54 -22.04
C ASN A 490 -35.17 35.45 -20.98
N ALA A 491 -34.64 35.50 -19.75
CA ALA A 491 -35.11 36.40 -18.70
C ALA A 491 -34.68 37.87 -18.92
N GLU A 492 -33.51 38.10 -19.53
CA GLU A 492 -33.03 39.46 -19.87
C GLU A 492 -33.73 40.03 -21.12
N SER A 493 -34.26 39.19 -22.02
CA SER A 493 -35.00 39.64 -23.21
C SER A 493 -36.48 39.97 -22.97
N THR A 494 -37.00 39.76 -21.74
CA THR A 494 -38.41 40.05 -21.38
C THR A 494 -38.62 41.30 -20.51
N LEU A 495 -37.62 42.16 -20.33
CA LEU A 495 -37.75 43.39 -19.52
C LEU A 495 -38.11 44.64 -20.36
N LEU A 496 -39.41 44.82 -20.63
CA LEU A 496 -40.09 46.12 -20.78
C LEU A 496 -41.40 46.07 -19.96
N PRO A 497 -41.86 47.19 -19.38
CA PRO A 497 -42.50 47.17 -18.07
C PRO A 497 -44.01 46.95 -18.19
N LEU A 498 -44.54 45.97 -17.46
CA LEU A 498 -45.95 45.92 -17.12
C LEU A 498 -46.11 45.74 -15.61
N SER A 499 -46.87 46.69 -15.10
CA SER A 499 -47.31 46.97 -13.74
C SER A 499 -47.70 45.77 -12.87
N ASN A 500 -47.38 45.93 -11.59
CA ASN A 500 -48.05 45.39 -10.40
C ASN A 500 -49.45 44.82 -10.65
N ASN A 501 -49.56 43.49 -10.65
CA ASN A 501 -50.51 42.70 -9.84
C ASN A 501 -50.40 41.23 -10.25
N VAL A 502 -50.83 40.35 -9.34
CA VAL A 502 -50.91 38.89 -9.48
C VAL A 502 -49.63 38.15 -9.06
N LEU A 503 -49.42 38.12 -7.74
CA LEU A 503 -48.62 37.10 -7.05
C LEU A 503 -49.58 36.18 -6.28
N SER A 504 -50.36 35.39 -7.00
CA SER A 504 -51.08 34.24 -6.45
C SER A 504 -51.37 33.26 -7.59
N GLN A 505 -50.92 32.02 -7.44
CA GLN A 505 -51.04 30.86 -8.35
C GLN A 505 -49.73 30.46 -9.05
N ALA A 506 -48.86 29.80 -8.28
CA ALA A 506 -47.95 28.77 -8.77
C ALA A 506 -47.58 27.82 -7.61
N ALA A 507 -48.62 27.30 -6.94
CA ALA A 507 -48.59 26.01 -6.27
C ALA A 507 -49.45 25.09 -7.14
N ASP A 508 -49.10 23.81 -7.18
CA ASP A 508 -49.69 22.75 -8.02
C ASP A 508 -49.06 22.60 -9.40
N ILE A 509 -48.04 21.75 -9.48
CA ILE A 509 -47.87 20.61 -10.41
C ILE A 509 -46.48 20.02 -10.14
N ALA A 510 -46.41 19.03 -9.25
CA ALA A 510 -45.44 17.92 -9.26
C ALA A 510 -45.62 17.06 -8.00
N CYS A 511 -46.76 16.37 -7.93
CA CYS A 511 -46.97 15.25 -7.01
C CYS A 511 -47.66 14.13 -7.80
N LEU A 512 -47.36 12.87 -7.45
CA LEU A 512 -47.89 11.59 -7.94
C LEU A 512 -47.13 10.88 -9.07
N ILE A 513 -46.14 10.04 -8.70
CA ILE A 513 -46.16 8.58 -8.98
C ILE A 513 -45.43 7.84 -7.81
N GLN A 514 -46.15 6.92 -7.17
CA GLN A 514 -45.73 5.85 -6.22
C GLN A 514 -46.72 4.67 -6.44
N PRO A 515 -46.55 3.42 -5.92
CA PRO A 515 -45.39 2.65 -5.40
C PRO A 515 -45.37 1.19 -6.02
N PRO A 516 -44.73 0.11 -5.47
CA PRO A 516 -45.11 -0.53 -4.20
C PRO A 516 -43.94 -1.07 -3.32
N HIS A 517 -44.32 -1.36 -2.07
CA HIS A 517 -43.58 -1.94 -0.95
C HIS A 517 -42.98 -3.35 -1.17
N SER A 518 -41.88 -3.65 -0.47
CA SER A 518 -41.77 -4.89 0.32
C SER A 518 -40.73 -4.80 1.46
N LEU A 519 -41.27 -4.89 2.67
CA LEU A 519 -40.79 -5.33 3.99
C LEU A 519 -39.31 -5.21 4.42
N THR A 520 -39.13 -4.33 5.38
CA THR A 520 -38.43 -4.56 6.66
C THR A 520 -38.90 -5.83 7.37
N ASP A 521 -37.98 -6.55 8.01
CA ASP A 521 -38.19 -7.16 9.32
C ASP A 521 -36.87 -7.22 10.11
N ALA A 522 -36.77 -6.37 11.12
CA ALA A 522 -35.94 -6.64 12.29
C ALA A 522 -36.76 -6.25 13.51
N PHE A 523 -37.24 -7.29 14.18
CA PHE A 523 -38.03 -7.27 15.41
C PHE A 523 -37.45 -6.32 16.47
N CYS A 524 -38.26 -5.38 16.92
CA CYS A 524 -38.15 -4.82 18.27
C CYS A 524 -39.31 -5.38 19.09
N THR A 525 -39.01 -6.37 19.93
CA THR A 525 -39.79 -6.61 21.14
C THR A 525 -38.97 -6.09 22.31
N SER A 526 -39.49 -5.10 23.03
CA SER A 526 -39.50 -5.22 24.49
C SER A 526 -40.69 -4.45 25.04
N HIS A 527 -41.58 -5.21 25.67
CA HIS A 527 -42.47 -4.71 26.70
C HIS A 527 -41.61 -4.12 27.83
N ASN A 528 -41.98 -2.91 28.27
CA ASN A 528 -41.58 -2.19 29.48
C ASN A 528 -40.69 -0.94 29.25
N ASN A 529 -41.35 0.18 28.91
CA ASN A 529 -41.13 1.56 29.40
C ASN A 529 -39.72 2.10 29.76
N ARG A 530 -38.64 1.65 29.11
CA ARG A 530 -37.36 2.40 29.02
C ARG A 530 -36.73 2.20 27.65
N SER A 531 -36.50 3.29 26.91
CA SER A 531 -35.86 3.27 25.59
C SER A 531 -34.34 3.10 25.73
N CYS A 532 -33.87 1.84 25.77
CA CYS A 532 -32.45 1.49 25.72
C CYS A 532 -32.03 1.10 24.29
N VAL A 533 -31.02 1.76 23.72
CA VAL A 533 -30.41 1.37 22.44
C VAL A 533 -29.19 0.49 22.73
N HIS A 534 -29.24 -0.78 22.33
CA HIS A 534 -28.14 -1.73 22.49
C HIS A 534 -27.36 -1.89 21.18
N SER A 535 -26.08 -1.46 21.22
CA SER A 535 -24.99 -1.72 20.27
C SER A 535 -24.94 -0.91 18.96
N TYR A 536 -23.86 -0.12 18.81
CA TYR A 536 -23.31 0.35 17.53
C TYR A 536 -22.00 -0.40 17.32
N SER A 537 -21.92 -1.29 16.31
CA SER A 537 -20.74 -2.13 16.05
C SER A 537 -19.86 -1.69 14.88
N SER A 538 -20.19 -0.58 14.21
CA SER A 538 -19.37 0.00 13.14
C SER A 538 -19.56 1.52 13.08
N ILE A 539 -18.47 2.27 13.31
CA ILE A 539 -18.42 3.70 13.01
C ILE A 539 -18.05 3.80 11.53
N ASP A 540 -19.05 3.88 10.66
CA ASP A 540 -18.86 4.31 9.28
C ASP A 540 -18.79 5.85 9.24
N ASN A 541 -17.90 6.37 8.39
CA ASN A 541 -17.59 7.81 8.19
C ASN A 541 -18.74 8.65 7.58
N GLN A 542 -20.00 8.31 7.85
CA GLN A 542 -21.16 9.06 7.35
C GLN A 542 -22.23 9.23 8.42
N SER A 543 -22.07 10.23 9.29
CA SER A 543 -23.20 10.81 10.01
C SER A 543 -22.98 12.29 10.34
N ASP A 544 -22.88 13.11 9.30
CA ASP A 544 -23.03 14.58 9.39
C ASP A 544 -24.49 15.00 9.10
N ARG A 545 -25.46 14.14 9.44
CA ARG A 545 -26.88 14.53 9.44
C ARG A 545 -27.25 15.11 10.79
N GLN A 546 -27.60 16.38 10.74
CA GLN A 546 -28.10 17.20 11.83
C GLN A 546 -29.58 16.88 12.08
N ASP A 547 -29.88 15.62 12.43
CA ASP A 547 -31.23 15.18 12.83
C ASP A 547 -31.18 14.73 14.29
N ASP A 548 -32.13 15.23 15.09
CA ASP A 548 -32.21 15.16 16.54
C ASP A 548 -31.82 13.79 17.14
N LEU A 549 -30.76 13.75 17.94
CA LEU A 549 -30.48 12.58 18.78
C LEU A 549 -31.58 12.49 19.85
N PRO A 550 -32.29 11.36 19.99
CA PRO A 550 -33.33 11.22 21.00
C PRO A 550 -32.76 11.39 22.41
N ASN A 551 -33.57 11.91 23.34
CA ASN A 551 -33.28 11.95 24.79
C ASN A 551 -33.19 10.50 25.32
N LEU A 552 -32.03 9.88 25.15
CA LEU A 552 -31.74 8.54 25.62
C LEU A 552 -31.33 8.59 27.10
N ASN A 553 -31.94 7.73 27.91
CA ASN A 553 -31.55 7.54 29.30
C ASN A 553 -30.39 6.54 29.43
N CYS A 554 -30.25 5.59 28.49
CA CYS A 554 -29.18 4.58 28.51
C CYS A 554 -28.49 4.48 27.15
N PHE A 555 -27.16 4.39 27.14
CA PHE A 555 -26.36 4.27 25.92
C PHE A 555 -25.21 3.29 26.11
N SER A 556 -24.98 2.43 25.11
CA SER A 556 -23.90 1.45 25.12
C SER A 556 -23.10 1.52 23.82
N LEU A 557 -21.83 1.87 23.92
CA LEU A 557 -20.87 1.89 22.81
C LEU A 557 -19.83 0.80 23.01
N THR A 558 -19.61 -0.03 21.98
CA THR A 558 -18.60 -1.09 22.03
C THR A 558 -17.87 -1.17 20.69
N SER A 559 -16.58 -0.85 20.69
CA SER A 559 -15.69 -1.01 19.55
C SER A 559 -14.66 -2.09 19.85
N TYR A 560 -14.56 -3.09 18.96
CA TYR A 560 -13.54 -4.14 19.03
C TYR A 560 -12.36 -3.90 18.09
N ASN A 561 -12.40 -2.82 17.31
CA ASN A 561 -11.29 -2.38 16.48
C ASN A 561 -10.64 -1.14 17.10
N PHE A 562 -9.32 -1.05 16.95
CA PHE A 562 -8.56 0.13 17.31
C PHE A 562 -9.08 1.36 16.55
N THR A 563 -9.35 2.45 17.28
CA THR A 563 -9.74 3.73 16.71
C THR A 563 -8.74 4.83 17.09
N GLN A 564 -8.44 5.71 16.13
CA GLN A 564 -7.72 6.97 16.38
C GLN A 564 -8.68 8.15 16.61
N GLU A 565 -9.98 7.95 16.38
CA GLU A 565 -11.00 9.00 16.39
C GLU A 565 -11.69 9.17 17.76
N TYR A 566 -11.05 8.72 18.84
CA TYR A 566 -11.59 8.88 20.19
C TYR A 566 -11.84 10.36 20.52
N ASP A 567 -10.83 11.20 20.30
CA ASP A 567 -10.89 12.62 20.66
C ASP A 567 -11.86 13.41 19.75
N ASN A 568 -11.94 13.07 18.45
CA ASN A 568 -12.75 13.83 17.49
C ASN A 568 -14.21 13.37 17.43
N LEU A 569 -14.48 12.06 17.42
CA LEU A 569 -15.81 11.50 17.16
C LEU A 569 -16.47 10.99 18.44
N ILE A 570 -15.76 10.23 19.27
CA ILE A 570 -16.38 9.60 20.45
C ILE A 570 -16.64 10.65 21.54
N ILE A 571 -15.66 11.49 21.86
CA ILE A 571 -15.87 12.57 22.84
C ILE A 571 -16.93 13.55 22.35
N SER A 572 -16.91 13.96 21.08
CA SER A 572 -17.90 14.91 20.55
C SER A 572 -19.32 14.36 20.55
N LEU A 573 -19.49 13.06 20.28
CA LEU A 573 -20.78 12.38 20.38
C LEU A 573 -21.27 12.33 21.84
N LEU A 574 -20.41 11.89 22.77
CA LEU A 574 -20.77 11.76 24.19
C LEU A 574 -21.10 13.11 24.83
N ARG A 575 -20.39 14.18 24.47
CA ARG A 575 -20.68 15.55 24.92
C ARG A 575 -22.09 16.04 24.60
N ARG A 576 -22.70 15.50 23.53
CA ARG A 576 -24.05 15.86 23.10
C ARG A 576 -25.15 15.14 23.89
N MET A 577 -24.80 14.14 24.71
CA MET A 577 -25.75 13.27 25.44
C MET A 577 -25.93 13.70 26.91
N SER A 578 -26.40 14.92 27.15
CA SER A 578 -26.49 15.51 28.50
C SER A 578 -27.55 14.90 29.43
N HIS A 579 -28.53 14.18 28.86
CA HIS A 579 -29.64 13.57 29.59
C HIS A 579 -29.41 12.11 30.03
N LEU A 580 -28.22 11.57 29.75
CA LEU A 580 -27.92 10.16 29.96
C LEU A 580 -27.84 9.80 31.45
N GLU A 581 -28.53 8.74 31.85
CA GLU A 581 -28.55 8.17 33.21
C GLU A 581 -27.62 6.95 33.33
N GLU A 582 -27.45 6.18 32.25
CA GLU A 582 -26.58 5.00 32.20
C GLU A 582 -25.69 4.98 30.94
N LEU A 583 -24.38 4.82 31.13
CA LEU A 583 -23.39 4.73 30.05
C LEU A 583 -22.60 3.44 30.15
N THR A 584 -22.53 2.68 29.06
CA THR A 584 -21.64 1.53 28.92
C THR A 584 -20.65 1.78 27.78
N LEU A 585 -19.35 1.75 28.05
CA LEU A 585 -18.31 2.11 27.08
C LEU A 585 -17.18 1.07 27.03
N ASN A 586 -17.04 0.35 25.92
CA ASN A 586 -15.93 -0.56 25.68
C ASN A 586 -15.19 -0.15 24.40
N ILE A 587 -13.97 0.37 24.51
CA ILE A 587 -13.27 0.97 23.37
C ILE A 587 -11.77 0.65 23.39
N LEU A 588 -11.21 0.48 22.19
CA LEU A 588 -9.78 0.30 21.95
C LEU A 588 -9.24 1.51 21.17
N ILE A 589 -8.25 2.18 21.73
CA ILE A 589 -7.69 3.44 21.22
C ILE A 589 -6.23 3.22 20.85
N PHE A 590 -5.82 3.68 19.68
CA PHE A 590 -4.49 3.46 19.12
C PHE A 590 -3.71 4.76 18.93
N ASP A 591 -2.40 4.70 19.19
CA ASP A 591 -1.41 5.75 18.90
C ASP A 591 -1.78 7.14 19.45
N ARG A 592 -2.21 7.18 20.72
CA ARG A 592 -2.52 8.44 21.39
C ARG A 592 -1.26 9.04 22.02
N SER A 593 -1.12 10.37 21.94
CA SER A 593 0.01 11.10 22.52
C SER A 593 -0.08 11.27 24.05
N THR A 594 -1.26 11.08 24.64
CA THR A 594 -1.51 11.27 26.07
C THR A 594 -2.31 10.11 26.68
N LEU A 595 -1.96 9.75 27.91
CA LEU A 595 -2.66 8.73 28.69
C LEU A 595 -4.07 9.20 29.07
N ILE A 596 -5.04 8.28 29.07
CA ILE A 596 -6.39 8.55 29.58
C ILE A 596 -6.39 8.39 31.09
N THR A 597 -6.43 9.51 31.80
CA THR A 597 -6.55 9.57 33.27
C THR A 597 -8.00 9.76 33.71
N GLY A 598 -8.30 9.50 34.98
CA GLY A 598 -9.64 9.79 35.51
C GLY A 598 -10.03 11.26 35.39
N THR A 599 -9.08 12.17 35.58
CA THR A 599 -9.27 13.61 35.34
C THR A 599 -9.63 13.95 33.90
N HIS A 600 -9.12 13.18 32.93
CA HIS A 600 -9.46 13.37 31.52
C HIS A 600 -10.91 12.94 31.25
N LEU A 601 -11.35 11.79 31.77
CA LEU A 601 -12.75 11.36 31.64
C LEU A 601 -13.71 12.31 32.37
N ASP A 602 -13.31 12.83 33.54
CA ASP A 602 -14.06 13.83 34.29
C ASP A 602 -14.31 15.08 33.43
N ASN A 603 -13.25 15.64 32.86
CA ASN A 603 -13.30 16.91 32.12
C ASN A 603 -13.96 16.79 30.74
N GLU A 604 -13.77 15.66 30.04
CA GLU A 604 -14.20 15.53 28.65
C GLU A 604 -15.57 14.86 28.51
N ILE A 605 -15.97 14.01 29.46
CA ILE A 605 -17.18 13.20 29.37
C ILE A 605 -18.12 13.49 30.54
N LEU A 606 -17.66 13.30 31.78
CA LEU A 606 -18.56 13.24 32.94
C LEU A 606 -19.12 14.61 33.33
N ILE A 607 -18.36 15.70 33.15
CA ILE A 607 -18.84 17.07 33.39
C ILE A 607 -20.05 17.44 32.50
N HIS A 608 -20.17 16.80 31.34
CA HIS A 608 -21.26 17.03 30.39
C HIS A 608 -22.49 16.15 30.65
N MET A 609 -22.41 15.20 31.59
CA MET A 609 -23.47 14.23 31.89
C MET A 609 -23.90 14.30 33.38
N PRO A 610 -24.53 15.40 33.82
CA PRO A 610 -24.86 15.62 35.24
C PRO A 610 -25.89 14.63 35.81
N ARG A 611 -26.58 13.87 34.96
CA ARG A 611 -27.59 12.87 35.35
C ARG A 611 -27.06 11.43 35.35
N LEU A 612 -25.77 11.23 35.04
CA LEU A 612 -25.19 9.90 34.93
C LEU A 612 -25.09 9.25 36.32
N HIS A 613 -25.81 8.15 36.52
CA HIS A 613 -25.81 7.37 37.75
C HIS A 613 -24.99 6.09 37.63
N THR A 614 -24.88 5.52 36.43
CA THR A 614 -24.13 4.29 36.18
C THR A 614 -23.18 4.48 35.01
N PHE A 615 -21.88 4.27 35.21
CA PHE A 615 -20.87 4.34 34.16
C PHE A 615 -20.01 3.06 34.07
N ILE A 616 -20.39 2.10 33.24
CA ILE A 616 -19.64 0.86 33.06
C ILE A 616 -18.65 1.05 31.93
N PHE A 617 -17.35 0.85 32.15
CA PHE A 617 -16.38 1.05 31.08
C PHE A 617 -15.21 0.07 31.08
N CYS A 618 -14.64 -0.12 29.89
CA CYS A 618 -13.37 -0.78 29.62
C CYS A 618 -12.70 -0.02 28.49
N ILE A 619 -11.66 0.75 28.82
CA ILE A 619 -10.93 1.58 27.87
C ILE A 619 -9.52 1.02 27.77
N ILE A 620 -9.13 0.62 26.56
CA ILE A 620 -7.79 0.13 26.25
C ILE A 620 -7.12 1.21 25.40
N SER A 621 -6.01 1.79 25.85
CA SER A 621 -5.29 2.83 25.14
C SER A 621 -3.82 2.44 24.91
N GLU A 622 -3.38 2.48 23.65
CA GLU A 622 -1.95 2.47 23.30
C GLU A 622 -1.42 3.91 23.29
N THR A 623 -0.33 4.15 24.02
CA THR A 623 0.28 5.47 24.22
C THR A 623 1.78 5.40 23.96
N ALA A 624 2.31 6.36 23.21
CA ALA A 624 3.74 6.52 23.00
C ALA A 624 4.42 7.11 24.24
N ILE A 625 5.55 6.53 24.65
CA ILE A 625 6.33 6.98 25.80
C ILE A 625 7.41 7.94 25.30
N THR A 626 7.49 9.13 25.90
CA THR A 626 8.49 10.15 25.57
C THR A 626 9.80 9.97 26.33
N ASP A 627 9.78 9.36 27.52
CA ASP A 627 10.95 9.06 28.36
C ASP A 627 10.91 7.60 28.88
N PRO A 628 11.82 6.72 28.44
CA PRO A 628 11.85 5.31 28.87
C PRO A 628 12.23 5.11 30.34
N ALA A 629 12.73 6.14 31.05
CA ALA A 629 13.09 6.04 32.47
C ALA A 629 11.86 6.09 33.41
N ILE A 630 10.72 6.61 32.95
CA ILE A 630 9.51 6.76 33.77
C ILE A 630 8.60 5.54 33.55
N ARG A 631 8.53 4.66 34.54
CA ARG A 631 7.54 3.57 34.59
C ARG A 631 6.38 3.96 35.50
N ILE A 632 5.22 4.20 34.91
CA ILE A 632 3.93 4.37 35.57
C ILE A 632 3.44 3.00 36.09
N SER A 633 3.09 2.92 37.36
CA SER A 633 2.52 1.73 37.98
C SER A 633 1.00 1.67 37.83
N ASN A 634 0.40 0.49 38.04
CA ASN A 634 -1.07 0.36 38.09
C ASN A 634 -1.66 1.29 39.16
N ASP A 635 -1.04 1.36 40.34
CA ASP A 635 -1.48 2.20 41.46
C ASP A 635 -1.51 3.69 41.10
N ASP A 636 -0.55 4.16 40.29
CA ASP A 636 -0.48 5.56 39.87
C ASP A 636 -1.66 5.93 38.97
N ILE A 637 -2.07 5.02 38.08
CA ILE A 637 -3.23 5.22 37.20
C ILE A 637 -4.51 5.16 38.01
N GLU A 638 -4.67 4.16 38.87
CA GLU A 638 -5.87 3.99 39.72
C GLU A 638 -6.13 5.22 40.60
N ARG A 639 -5.07 5.85 41.13
CA ARG A 639 -5.17 7.11 41.89
C ARG A 639 -5.79 8.25 41.08
N THR A 640 -5.61 8.28 39.75
CA THR A 640 -6.20 9.35 38.91
C THR A 640 -7.73 9.26 38.81
N PHE A 641 -8.32 8.11 39.16
CA PHE A 641 -9.76 7.87 39.13
C PHE A 641 -10.43 8.07 40.50
N SER A 642 -9.74 8.69 41.47
CA SER A 642 -10.28 8.93 42.83
C SER A 642 -11.57 9.76 42.86
N ASN A 643 -11.82 10.55 41.82
CA ASN A 643 -12.98 11.43 41.71
C ASN A 643 -14.28 10.71 41.31
N LEU A 644 -14.19 9.48 40.79
CA LEU A 644 -15.35 8.62 40.51
C LEU A 644 -15.94 8.10 41.82
N LYS A 645 -16.62 8.99 42.56
CA LYS A 645 -17.33 8.65 43.78
C LYS A 645 -18.29 7.50 43.45
N HIS A 646 -18.14 6.38 44.16
CA HIS A 646 -18.99 5.17 44.10
C HIS A 646 -18.63 4.07 43.10
N GLN A 647 -17.46 4.11 42.42
CA GLN A 647 -17.07 3.03 41.50
C GLN A 647 -15.62 2.58 41.70
N GLN A 648 -15.41 1.29 41.94
CA GLN A 648 -14.06 0.71 41.97
C GLN A 648 -13.53 0.63 40.54
N VAL A 649 -12.33 1.15 40.32
CA VAL A 649 -11.63 1.09 39.04
C VAL A 649 -10.39 0.24 39.23
N ALA A 650 -10.12 -0.64 38.27
CA ALA A 650 -8.89 -1.42 38.23
C ALA A 650 -8.21 -1.20 36.88
N CYS A 651 -6.88 -1.37 36.85
CA CYS A 651 -6.13 -1.21 35.62
C CYS A 651 -5.06 -2.30 35.38
N MET A 652 -4.62 -2.40 34.13
CA MET A 652 -3.50 -3.25 33.70
C MET A 652 -2.61 -2.43 32.77
N VAL A 653 -1.36 -2.23 33.16
CA VAL A 653 -0.37 -1.50 32.36
C VAL A 653 0.70 -2.45 31.83
N ASP A 654 0.94 -2.38 30.52
CA ASP A 654 1.92 -3.18 29.81
C ASP A 654 2.84 -2.30 28.96
N TYR A 655 4.14 -2.57 28.98
CA TYR A 655 5.14 -1.85 28.19
C TYR A 655 5.60 -2.69 26.99
N PHE A 656 5.56 -2.16 25.77
CA PHE A 656 5.92 -2.86 24.54
C PHE A 656 7.03 -2.11 23.79
N ILE A 657 8.21 -2.73 23.60
CA ILE A 657 9.37 -2.11 22.92
C ILE A 657 9.80 -0.84 23.71
N PRO A 658 11.02 -0.25 23.62
CA PRO A 658 11.41 0.82 24.56
C PRO A 658 10.50 2.07 24.62
N LEU A 659 9.50 2.25 23.74
CA LEU A 659 8.75 3.50 23.58
C LEU A 659 7.21 3.37 23.48
N LYS A 660 6.59 2.20 23.77
CA LYS A 660 5.11 2.10 23.79
C LYS A 660 4.57 1.51 25.09
N MET A 661 3.40 1.98 25.50
CA MET A 661 2.65 1.50 26.67
C MET A 661 1.21 1.21 26.27
N ILE A 662 0.67 0.06 26.67
CA ILE A 662 -0.77 -0.22 26.62
C ILE A 662 -1.32 -0.14 28.03
N CYS A 663 -2.27 0.75 28.25
CA CYS A 663 -3.00 0.89 29.50
C CYS A 663 -4.43 0.41 29.31
N ARG A 664 -4.91 -0.47 30.20
CA ARG A 664 -6.31 -0.90 30.27
C ARG A 664 -6.89 -0.39 31.56
N VAL A 665 -7.97 0.37 31.48
CA VAL A 665 -8.69 0.85 32.65
C VAL A 665 -10.15 0.41 32.54
N PHE A 666 -10.68 -0.19 33.59
CA PHE A 666 -12.05 -0.69 33.58
C PHE A 666 -12.74 -0.53 34.94
N SER A 667 -14.07 -0.42 34.88
CA SER A 667 -14.92 -0.43 36.06
C SER A 667 -15.06 -1.83 36.65
N PHE A 668 -15.08 -1.93 37.98
CA PHE A 668 -15.28 -3.17 38.73
C PHE A 668 -16.65 -3.15 39.45
N PRO A 669 -17.45 -4.24 39.42
CA PRO A 669 -17.18 -5.53 38.78
C PRO A 669 -17.18 -5.46 37.24
N PHE A 670 -16.29 -6.22 36.61
CA PHE A 670 -16.18 -6.26 35.15
C PHE A 670 -17.40 -6.93 34.50
N LYS A 671 -18.08 -6.22 33.60
CA LYS A 671 -19.37 -6.65 33.01
C LYS A 671 -19.31 -7.08 31.53
N PHE A 672 -18.16 -6.96 30.87
CA PHE A 672 -18.05 -7.32 29.45
C PHE A 672 -17.77 -8.81 29.26
N ASP A 673 -18.23 -9.38 28.13
CA ASP A 673 -18.06 -10.79 27.79
C ASP A 673 -16.69 -11.09 27.16
N ARG A 674 -16.01 -10.07 26.66
CA ARG A 674 -14.73 -10.16 25.95
C ARG A 674 -13.66 -9.31 26.62
N LEU A 675 -12.44 -9.85 26.71
CA LEU A 675 -11.25 -9.14 27.16
C LEU A 675 -10.10 -9.38 26.17
N GLU A 676 -9.42 -8.32 25.76
CA GLU A 676 -8.47 -8.34 24.64
C GLU A 676 -7.06 -7.87 25.00
N HIS A 677 -6.08 -8.40 24.27
CA HIS A 677 -4.65 -8.07 24.35
C HIS A 677 -4.00 -8.34 25.73
N VAL A 678 -4.53 -9.26 26.53
CA VAL A 678 -4.03 -9.51 27.89
C VAL A 678 -2.65 -10.16 27.85
N THR A 679 -1.72 -9.65 28.66
CA THR A 679 -0.35 -10.18 28.79
C THR A 679 -0.20 -10.92 30.14
N ASN A 680 1.04 -11.13 30.59
CA ASN A 680 1.39 -11.78 31.85
C ASN A 680 0.90 -10.98 33.09
N ASN A 681 0.56 -9.70 32.93
CA ASN A 681 0.14 -8.80 34.01
C ASN A 681 -1.37 -8.91 34.32
N ILE A 682 -1.82 -10.11 34.74
CA ILE A 682 -3.22 -10.32 35.16
C ILE A 682 -3.33 -9.99 36.67
N PRO A 683 -4.24 -9.08 37.08
CA PRO A 683 -4.47 -8.79 38.49
C PRO A 683 -5.18 -9.97 39.17
N ASN A 684 -5.12 -10.04 40.50
CA ASN A 684 -5.81 -11.07 41.29
C ASN A 684 -7.31 -10.77 41.42
N ILE A 685 -8.00 -10.67 40.28
CA ILE A 685 -9.41 -10.36 40.13
C ILE A 685 -10.09 -11.50 39.38
N VAL A 686 -11.31 -11.85 39.78
CA VAL A 686 -12.11 -12.88 39.11
C VAL A 686 -13.08 -12.24 38.11
N PHE A 687 -12.88 -12.52 36.83
CA PHE A 687 -13.68 -12.02 35.72
C PHE A 687 -14.82 -12.99 35.38
N LYS A 688 -15.90 -12.96 36.18
CA LYS A 688 -17.05 -13.87 36.00
C LYS A 688 -17.80 -13.69 34.68
N SER A 689 -17.78 -12.48 34.12
CA SER A 689 -18.53 -12.15 32.89
C SER A 689 -17.79 -12.55 31.61
N VAL A 690 -16.46 -12.71 31.67
CA VAL A 690 -15.61 -12.91 30.49
C VAL A 690 -15.70 -14.36 30.02
N THR A 691 -16.15 -14.53 28.78
CA THR A 691 -16.22 -15.82 28.09
C THR A 691 -15.28 -15.90 26.89
N ARG A 692 -14.75 -14.76 26.42
CA ARG A 692 -13.83 -14.68 25.28
C ARG A 692 -12.56 -13.93 25.69
N LEU A 693 -11.41 -14.58 25.59
CA LEU A 693 -10.13 -14.01 25.99
C LEU A 693 -9.13 -14.06 24.85
N ASN A 694 -8.48 -12.92 24.60
CA ASN A 694 -7.35 -12.81 23.68
C ASN A 694 -6.07 -12.47 24.46
N LEU A 695 -5.10 -13.37 24.41
CA LEU A 695 -3.79 -13.24 25.04
C LEU A 695 -2.74 -12.80 24.02
N TRP A 696 -1.86 -11.90 24.45
CA TRP A 696 -0.69 -11.48 23.69
C TRP A 696 0.58 -11.96 24.37
N ASP A 697 1.34 -12.83 23.69
CA ASP A 697 2.60 -13.37 24.23
C ASP A 697 3.71 -12.34 24.11
N LYS A 698 3.80 -11.45 25.11
CA LYS A 698 4.90 -10.49 25.25
C LYS A 698 6.12 -11.15 25.87
N ASP A 699 5.92 -11.88 26.96
CA ASP A 699 6.91 -12.66 27.69
C ASP A 699 6.38 -14.11 27.77
N PRO A 700 7.17 -15.15 27.47
CA PRO A 700 6.67 -16.51 27.38
C PRO A 700 5.83 -16.96 28.59
N PHE A 701 4.61 -17.43 28.34
CA PHE A 701 3.70 -17.87 29.39
C PHE A 701 4.15 -19.21 29.99
N LYS A 702 4.43 -19.22 31.30
CA LYS A 702 4.79 -20.42 32.06
C LYS A 702 3.54 -21.20 32.50
N HIS A 703 3.71 -22.46 32.92
CA HIS A 703 2.61 -23.30 33.44
C HIS A 703 1.77 -22.62 34.52
N GLU A 704 2.42 -21.94 35.47
CA GLU A 704 1.75 -21.21 36.55
C GLU A 704 0.80 -20.11 36.04
N PHE A 705 1.11 -19.49 34.90
CA PHE A 705 0.24 -18.49 34.30
C PHE A 705 -1.09 -19.11 33.86
N PHE A 706 -1.06 -20.29 33.23
CA PHE A 706 -2.28 -20.99 32.82
C PHE A 706 -3.12 -21.45 34.02
N VAL A 707 -2.48 -21.84 35.13
CA VAL A 707 -3.18 -22.10 36.41
C VAL A 707 -3.87 -20.82 36.92
N ARG A 708 -3.19 -19.67 36.90
CA ARG A 708 -3.80 -18.38 37.28
C ARG A 708 -4.93 -17.99 36.33
N LEU A 709 -4.81 -18.31 35.04
CA LEU A 709 -5.81 -18.01 34.02
C LEU A 709 -7.15 -18.70 34.31
N THR A 710 -7.13 -19.99 34.67
CA THR A 710 -8.37 -20.71 35.03
C THR A 710 -9.08 -20.11 36.24
N ARG A 711 -8.32 -19.63 37.23
CA ARG A 711 -8.86 -18.98 38.43
C ARG A 711 -9.45 -17.59 38.12
N ALA A 712 -8.80 -16.84 37.24
CA ALA A 712 -9.26 -15.51 36.84
C ALA A 712 -10.48 -15.56 35.91
N PHE A 713 -10.58 -16.58 35.04
CA PHE A 713 -11.61 -16.70 34.01
C PHE A 713 -12.36 -18.04 34.09
N PRO A 714 -13.19 -18.24 35.13
CA PRO A 714 -13.81 -19.55 35.39
C PRO A 714 -14.82 -20.01 34.32
N PHE A 715 -15.39 -19.08 33.54
CA PHE A 715 -16.39 -19.37 32.50
C PHE A 715 -15.86 -19.18 31.06
N LEU A 716 -14.54 -19.30 30.87
CA LEU A 716 -13.88 -19.09 29.58
C LEU A 716 -14.36 -20.10 28.52
N LYS A 717 -14.90 -19.60 27.41
CA LYS A 717 -15.41 -20.40 26.28
C LYS A 717 -14.54 -20.31 25.04
N LYS A 718 -13.89 -19.17 24.79
CA LYS A 718 -13.00 -18.97 23.65
C LYS A 718 -11.67 -18.37 24.11
N LEU A 719 -10.57 -19.01 23.72
CA LEU A 719 -9.21 -18.55 24.02
C LEU A 719 -8.43 -18.38 22.73
N SER A 720 -7.73 -17.26 22.59
CA SER A 720 -6.82 -17.03 21.49
C SER A 720 -5.48 -16.50 21.98
N ILE A 721 -4.39 -16.95 21.37
CA ILE A 721 -3.01 -16.56 21.73
C ILE A 721 -2.30 -16.02 20.48
N TRP A 722 -1.70 -14.83 20.61
CA TRP A 722 -1.08 -14.10 19.50
C TRP A 722 0.35 -13.71 19.86
N ASN A 723 1.30 -14.10 19.01
CA ASN A 723 2.62 -13.51 18.75
C ASN A 723 3.57 -14.64 18.28
N ILE A 724 3.92 -14.66 16.99
CA ILE A 724 4.82 -15.67 16.39
C ILE A 724 6.29 -15.36 16.71
N GLN A 725 6.61 -14.10 17.00
CA GLN A 725 7.98 -13.58 17.15
C GLN A 725 8.43 -13.43 18.61
N ALA A 726 7.69 -14.00 19.58
CA ALA A 726 8.09 -13.92 20.98
C ALA A 726 9.52 -14.47 21.16
N PRO A 727 10.41 -13.77 21.90
CA PRO A 727 11.82 -14.14 22.05
C PRO A 727 11.96 -15.41 22.91
N PHE A 728 11.73 -16.57 22.30
CA PHE A 728 11.94 -17.88 22.93
C PHE A 728 13.43 -18.24 23.08
N SER A 729 14.36 -17.44 22.55
CA SER A 729 15.81 -17.66 22.64
C SER A 729 16.40 -17.55 24.05
N THR A 730 15.59 -17.20 25.06
CA THR A 730 15.98 -17.16 26.48
C THR A 730 15.22 -18.15 27.35
N PHE A 731 14.41 -19.04 26.77
CA PHE A 731 13.70 -20.07 27.51
C PHE A 731 14.64 -21.26 27.74
N ASP A 732 15.34 -21.27 28.88
CA ASP A 732 16.26 -22.34 29.28
C ASP A 732 15.45 -23.54 29.80
N GLU A 733 15.01 -24.41 28.89
CA GLU A 733 14.28 -25.66 29.20
C GLU A 733 15.11 -26.70 29.96
N ARG A 734 16.42 -26.46 30.16
CA ARG A 734 17.36 -27.45 30.73
C ARG A 734 17.21 -27.70 32.25
N HIS A 735 16.27 -27.06 32.92
CA HIS A 735 16.12 -27.20 34.38
C HIS A 735 14.72 -27.58 34.90
N LEU A 736 13.73 -27.83 34.05
CA LEU A 736 12.43 -28.32 34.53
C LEU A 736 12.39 -29.85 34.42
N SER A 737 12.52 -30.50 35.56
CA SER A 737 12.34 -31.95 35.65
C SER A 737 10.85 -32.28 35.42
N ASP A 738 10.54 -33.46 34.87
CA ASP A 738 9.16 -33.97 34.71
C ASP A 738 8.34 -33.99 36.02
N LYS A 739 8.96 -33.71 37.18
CA LYS A 739 8.31 -33.63 38.49
C LYS A 739 7.67 -32.27 38.83
N ASP A 740 7.91 -31.21 38.05
CA ASP A 740 7.41 -29.85 38.36
C ASP A 740 6.00 -29.55 37.81
N TRP A 741 5.42 -30.45 37.01
CA TRP A 741 4.03 -30.35 36.53
C TRP A 741 3.04 -30.84 37.60
N CYS A 742 3.00 -30.18 38.76
CA CYS A 742 2.24 -30.65 39.93
C CYS A 742 0.69 -30.55 39.81
N SER A 743 0.13 -30.05 38.71
CA SER A 743 -1.32 -30.07 38.47
C SER A 743 -1.68 -29.89 36.99
N ILE A 744 -2.48 -30.81 36.45
CA ILE A 744 -3.12 -30.67 35.13
C ILE A 744 -4.03 -29.44 35.15
N VAL A 745 -3.92 -28.58 34.14
CA VAL A 745 -4.77 -27.39 34.02
C VAL A 745 -6.07 -27.78 33.33
N GLU A 746 -7.21 -27.55 33.96
CA GLU A 746 -8.51 -27.88 33.38
C GLU A 746 -9.26 -26.63 32.93
N TYR A 747 -9.74 -26.63 31.68
CA TYR A 747 -10.65 -25.61 31.17
C TYR A 747 -12.03 -26.23 30.89
N PRO A 748 -12.92 -26.28 31.89
CA PRO A 748 -14.17 -27.05 31.82
C PRO A 748 -15.19 -26.48 30.84
N HIS A 749 -15.02 -25.23 30.37
CA HIS A 749 -15.97 -24.56 29.49
C HIS A 749 -15.37 -24.13 28.15
N LEU A 750 -14.10 -24.45 27.86
CA LEU A 750 -13.43 -24.01 26.65
C LEU A 750 -13.93 -24.82 25.44
N ILE A 751 -14.51 -24.11 24.48
CA ILE A 751 -15.15 -24.66 23.28
C ILE A 751 -14.29 -24.42 22.03
N SER A 752 -13.58 -23.28 22.00
CA SER A 752 -12.83 -22.79 20.84
C SER A 752 -11.44 -22.32 21.26
N LEU A 753 -10.41 -22.83 20.59
CA LEU A 753 -9.00 -22.49 20.80
C LEU A 753 -8.36 -22.02 19.48
N ASP A 754 -7.82 -20.80 19.45
CA ASP A 754 -7.08 -20.25 18.31
C ASP A 754 -5.63 -19.96 18.68
N VAL A 755 -4.73 -20.81 18.18
CA VAL A 755 -3.29 -20.78 18.40
C VAL A 755 -2.52 -20.76 17.06
N ALA A 756 -3.18 -20.44 15.95
CA ALA A 756 -2.53 -20.39 14.62
C ALA A 756 -1.44 -19.31 14.50
N ARG A 757 -1.46 -18.31 15.40
CA ARG A 757 -0.47 -17.22 15.45
C ARG A 757 0.33 -17.24 16.75
N ALA A 758 0.45 -18.40 17.38
CA ALA A 758 1.18 -18.61 18.62
C ALA A 758 2.42 -19.50 18.38
N ASN A 759 3.33 -19.54 19.34
CA ASN A 759 4.46 -20.45 19.31
C ASN A 759 4.02 -21.92 19.48
N THR A 760 4.71 -22.86 18.82
CA THR A 760 4.46 -24.31 18.87
C THR A 760 4.39 -24.87 20.30
N HIS A 761 5.14 -24.31 21.26
CA HIS A 761 5.09 -24.72 22.66
C HIS A 761 3.68 -24.59 23.28
N TYR A 762 2.91 -23.56 22.91
CA TYR A 762 1.54 -23.43 23.40
C TYR A 762 0.60 -24.45 22.77
N VAL A 763 0.83 -24.79 21.50
CA VAL A 763 0.11 -25.86 20.82
C VAL A 763 0.35 -27.18 21.56
N GLU A 764 1.59 -27.48 21.93
CA GLU A 764 1.90 -28.66 22.76
C GLU A 764 1.27 -28.58 24.16
N HIS A 765 1.34 -27.43 24.83
CA HIS A 765 0.80 -27.25 26.17
C HIS A 765 -0.71 -27.53 26.23
N PHE A 766 -1.49 -27.00 25.28
CA PHE A 766 -2.94 -27.14 25.26
C PHE A 766 -3.42 -28.48 24.71
N LEU A 767 -2.74 -29.02 23.69
CA LEU A 767 -3.18 -30.29 23.08
C LEU A 767 -2.70 -31.51 23.85
N ASN A 768 -1.65 -31.42 24.66
CA ASN A 768 -1.20 -32.54 25.48
C ASN A 768 -2.09 -32.70 26.72
N GLU A 769 -2.84 -33.80 26.79
CA GLU A 769 -3.76 -34.12 27.89
C GLU A 769 -3.07 -34.23 29.25
N THR A 770 -1.76 -34.55 29.28
CA THR A 770 -0.98 -34.60 30.52
C THR A 770 -0.68 -33.21 31.10
N LYS A 771 -0.83 -32.15 30.30
CA LYS A 771 -0.60 -30.75 30.68
C LYS A 771 -1.91 -29.99 30.85
N THR A 772 -2.83 -30.16 29.90
CA THR A 772 -4.12 -29.46 29.88
C THR A 772 -5.28 -30.39 29.53
N HIS A 773 -6.34 -30.36 30.33
CA HIS A 773 -7.59 -31.09 30.07
C HIS A 773 -8.65 -30.16 29.46
N LEU A 774 -9.13 -30.51 28.25
CA LEU A 774 -10.05 -29.70 27.43
C LEU A 774 -11.33 -30.50 27.06
N PRO A 775 -12.23 -30.78 28.01
CA PRO A 775 -13.33 -31.74 27.82
C PRO A 775 -14.40 -31.32 26.80
N HIS A 776 -14.45 -30.05 26.41
CA HIS A 776 -15.49 -29.50 25.53
C HIS A 776 -14.93 -28.80 24.28
N LEU A 777 -13.66 -29.04 23.95
CA LEU A 777 -13.04 -28.46 22.77
C LEU A 777 -13.71 -29.00 21.50
N THR A 778 -14.32 -28.12 20.71
CA THR A 778 -15.01 -28.47 19.44
C THR A 778 -14.45 -27.72 18.25
N GLU A 779 -13.80 -26.58 18.45
CA GLU A 779 -13.21 -25.75 17.41
C GLU A 779 -11.73 -25.51 17.72
N LEU A 780 -10.85 -25.89 16.80
CA LEU A 780 -9.41 -25.70 16.91
C LEU A 780 -8.90 -24.96 15.66
N LYS A 781 -8.16 -23.88 15.88
CA LYS A 781 -7.45 -23.15 14.84
C LYS A 781 -5.95 -23.15 15.12
N VAL A 782 -5.18 -23.69 14.18
CA VAL A 782 -3.74 -23.99 14.33
C VAL A 782 -3.07 -24.02 12.96
N THR A 783 -1.75 -23.90 12.86
CA THR A 783 -1.03 -24.12 11.58
C THR A 783 -0.87 -25.63 11.30
N TYR A 784 -0.68 -26.01 10.04
CA TYR A 784 -0.47 -27.42 9.70
C TYR A 784 0.84 -27.95 10.29
N ASP A 785 1.92 -27.17 10.16
CA ASP A 785 3.26 -27.54 10.60
C ASP A 785 3.33 -27.74 12.12
N ASP A 786 2.73 -26.85 12.91
CA ASP A 786 2.68 -26.99 14.37
C ASP A 786 1.90 -28.24 14.79
N LEU A 787 0.80 -28.53 14.08
CA LEU A 787 -0.01 -29.70 14.35
C LEU A 787 0.74 -30.99 14.02
N GLU A 788 1.46 -31.03 12.90
CA GLU A 788 2.30 -32.16 12.50
C GLU A 788 3.43 -32.41 13.53
N ILE A 789 4.10 -31.36 13.99
CA ILE A 789 5.15 -31.43 15.02
C ILE A 789 4.60 -31.97 16.35
N VAL A 790 3.55 -31.34 16.88
CA VAL A 790 3.01 -31.67 18.21
C VAL A 790 2.36 -33.04 18.27
N THR A 791 1.76 -33.49 17.16
CA THR A 791 1.16 -34.82 17.05
C THR A 791 2.15 -35.90 16.63
N LYS A 792 3.41 -35.56 16.36
CA LYS A 792 4.44 -36.45 15.79
C LYS A 792 3.91 -37.17 14.55
N ASN A 793 3.53 -36.41 13.53
CA ASN A 793 2.88 -36.89 12.32
C ASN A 793 1.62 -37.71 12.63
N PHE A 794 0.74 -37.19 13.50
CA PHE A 794 -0.54 -37.82 13.84
C PHE A 794 -0.44 -39.22 14.49
N THR A 795 0.62 -39.47 15.28
CA THR A 795 0.83 -40.76 15.98
C THR A 795 0.76 -40.67 17.51
N ARG A 796 0.73 -39.47 18.09
CA ARG A 796 0.84 -39.25 19.54
C ARG A 796 -0.51 -39.38 20.30
N ASP A 797 -0.72 -40.50 20.99
CA ASP A 797 -1.98 -40.77 21.72
C ASP A 797 -2.40 -39.69 22.75
N GLU A 798 -1.45 -39.02 23.40
CA GLU A 798 -1.73 -37.93 24.37
C GLU A 798 -2.45 -36.74 23.75
N THR A 799 -2.12 -36.38 22.50
CA THR A 799 -2.75 -35.24 21.82
C THR A 799 -3.99 -35.69 21.04
N ARG A 800 -4.03 -36.96 20.64
CA ARG A 800 -5.20 -37.57 20.00
C ARG A 800 -6.45 -37.50 20.87
N ARG A 801 -6.31 -37.75 22.19
CA ARG A 801 -7.43 -37.70 23.14
C ARG A 801 -8.03 -36.29 23.27
N SER A 802 -7.19 -35.27 23.39
CA SER A 802 -7.61 -33.86 23.41
C SER A 802 -8.27 -33.43 22.08
N CYS A 803 -7.82 -33.99 20.96
CA CYS A 803 -8.34 -33.67 19.62
C CYS A 803 -9.61 -34.45 19.23
N ALA A 804 -9.96 -35.53 19.94
CA ALA A 804 -11.07 -36.42 19.57
C ALA A 804 -12.44 -35.72 19.53
N GLY A 805 -12.63 -34.68 20.35
CA GLY A 805 -13.86 -33.88 20.43
C GLY A 805 -13.99 -32.79 19.36
N VAL A 806 -12.93 -32.51 18.58
CA VAL A 806 -12.88 -31.39 17.64
C VAL A 806 -13.72 -31.69 16.41
N LYS A 807 -14.71 -30.82 16.16
CA LYS A 807 -15.66 -30.89 15.02
C LYS A 807 -15.26 -29.93 13.91
N ARG A 808 -14.64 -28.80 14.25
CA ARG A 808 -14.22 -27.76 13.32
C ARG A 808 -12.73 -27.51 13.47
N LEU A 809 -11.96 -27.95 12.48
CA LEU A 809 -10.52 -27.70 12.38
C LEU A 809 -10.28 -26.62 11.32
N ILE A 810 -9.65 -25.52 11.71
CA ILE A 810 -9.24 -24.43 10.80
C ILE A 810 -7.72 -24.45 10.73
N VAL A 811 -7.16 -24.90 9.62
CA VAL A 811 -5.71 -24.99 9.44
C VAL A 811 -5.22 -23.88 8.50
N GLU A 812 -4.26 -23.08 8.96
CA GLU A 812 -3.53 -22.15 8.09
C GLU A 812 -2.41 -22.96 7.38
N GLY A 813 -2.60 -23.35 6.11
CA GLY A 813 -1.68 -24.24 5.37
C GLY A 813 -2.27 -24.89 4.11
N PRO A 814 -1.55 -25.81 3.43
CA PRO A 814 -2.01 -26.44 2.17
C PRO A 814 -3.31 -27.24 2.36
N ILE A 815 -4.20 -27.15 1.36
CA ILE A 815 -5.61 -27.57 1.43
C ILE A 815 -5.81 -29.10 1.28
N ASN A 816 -4.75 -29.87 1.00
CA ASN A 816 -4.80 -31.33 0.89
C ASN A 816 -4.35 -32.00 2.20
N TYR A 817 -5.32 -32.36 3.04
CA TYR A 817 -5.06 -33.16 4.23
C TYR A 817 -4.71 -34.61 3.87
N SER A 818 -3.71 -35.19 4.54
CA SER A 818 -3.45 -36.63 4.46
C SER A 818 -4.59 -37.43 5.09
N ASN A 819 -4.73 -38.70 4.73
CA ASN A 819 -5.72 -39.60 5.36
C ASN A 819 -5.51 -39.73 6.87
N ASP A 820 -4.29 -39.52 7.35
CA ASP A 820 -3.95 -39.62 8.77
C ASP A 820 -4.63 -38.51 9.60
N VAL A 821 -4.83 -37.32 9.04
CA VAL A 821 -5.56 -36.22 9.69
C VAL A 821 -7.00 -36.63 9.98
N TYR A 822 -7.70 -37.22 9.01
CA TYR A 822 -9.08 -37.66 9.19
C TYR A 822 -9.21 -38.78 10.24
N ASN A 823 -8.21 -39.67 10.33
CA ASN A 823 -8.16 -40.69 11.38
C ASN A 823 -7.87 -40.11 12.77
N TYR A 824 -7.13 -39.00 12.82
CA TYR A 824 -6.78 -38.31 14.06
C TYR A 824 -7.92 -37.42 14.60
N PHE A 825 -8.77 -36.91 13.72
CA PHE A 825 -9.93 -36.08 14.03
C PHE A 825 -11.24 -36.76 13.61
N PRO A 826 -11.75 -37.73 14.40
CA PRO A 826 -12.87 -38.59 13.97
C PRO A 826 -14.20 -37.85 13.79
N LEU A 827 -14.38 -36.69 14.42
CA LEU A 827 -15.58 -35.86 14.31
C LEU A 827 -15.46 -34.76 13.24
N PHE A 828 -14.30 -34.67 12.58
CA PHE A 828 -14.05 -33.76 11.48
C PHE A 828 -14.58 -34.36 10.18
N HIS A 829 -15.82 -33.99 9.81
CA HIS A 829 -16.38 -34.33 8.51
C HIS A 829 -16.35 -33.11 7.58
N ASP A 830 -15.79 -33.36 6.40
CA ASP A 830 -15.64 -32.47 5.26
C ASP A 830 -16.97 -31.74 4.93
N ALA A 831 -17.16 -30.56 5.52
CA ALA A 831 -18.17 -29.61 5.06
C ALA A 831 -17.66 -29.02 3.75
N LYS A 832 -17.91 -29.75 2.66
CA LYS A 832 -17.76 -29.36 1.24
C LYS A 832 -18.39 -28.00 0.83
N ASN A 833 -18.82 -27.17 1.78
CA ASN A 833 -19.45 -25.86 1.58
C ASN A 833 -18.75 -24.69 2.30
N ALA A 834 -17.59 -24.86 2.94
CA ALA A 834 -16.86 -23.74 3.57
C ALA A 834 -15.83 -23.05 2.64
N SER A 835 -15.99 -23.14 1.32
CA SER A 835 -15.17 -22.43 0.31
C SER A 835 -15.57 -20.97 0.08
N ARG A 836 -16.26 -20.34 1.05
CA ARG A 836 -16.57 -18.90 1.05
C ARG A 836 -16.68 -18.42 2.49
N LEU A 837 -15.58 -17.96 3.08
CA LEU A 837 -15.53 -16.93 4.12
C LEU A 837 -14.07 -16.72 4.54
N LEU A 838 -13.32 -16.07 3.65
CA LEU A 838 -12.19 -15.19 3.92
C LEU A 838 -11.92 -14.50 2.57
N ARG A 839 -12.69 -13.44 2.34
CA ARG A 839 -12.45 -12.41 1.32
C ARG A 839 -12.49 -11.06 2.02
#